data_AF-A9V1L1-F1
#
_entry.id   AF-A9V1L1-F1
#
_cell.length_a   1.000
_cell.length_b   1.000
_cell.length_c   1.000
_cell.angle_alpha   90.00
_cell.angle_beta   90.00
_cell.angle_gamma   90.00
#
_symmetry.space_group_name_H-M   'P 1'
#
loop_
_entity.id
_entity.type
_entity.pdbx_description
1 polymer ?
#
loop_
_entity_poly.entity_id
_entity_poly.type
_entity_poly.pdbx_seq_one_letter_code
_entity_poly.pdbx_strand_id
1 'polypeptide(L)'
;MRSQLVWADRVHDKEGNRQSIHALAFQPDGTRLIAGGGHRVLVYETADGQLLSSLKGHKDNVYCIAYQPQGQFFASGGADSQVIIWNASQLKGALKYTHNDPIQALAFNPVSGILVSCAATDFAFWSADDKSVEKIRLNNTRICSCSWTNDGEYVALGLFNGNISIRNTKGVEKVNIARPNAGPAWTLQWNPSAALKTDVLAVGDWDQKLNFYMLSGRRVSKERALGYDPCSVSYFSSGEYLVVSGSNRKVGLYTRDGIHLNDIATHEGWIWSCATRPNDNYVAVGCQDGTIALHQLNFSTVHSLFKNLYAVRDNMTDVVVRDLERNTETRVKCRELVKKIAVYKDHLAVQLPNQINVYALQTGDPPRYSLISRMGRKEDCNLLVVTAKHVVLCQEKRLQSFTFDNQQEREWTTESVIRYIKVVGGPPGNEGILLGLGNGAILQVFLNNPFATELIKQTTSITCLDINSSRQKLAVVDENNVCLVYDLNSKQLLFQEPHANSVSWNSQNEDMLCYSGNGQLHIKAANFPVHSQKMQGFVVGFAGPQVYCLHVQNMSIVEVPQSHSMFQYLDKGLFEAAYSVACLGVTDADWRALAIGALEGLNLEVAKKAFARVHETRYLNLIQKVEDKERATGERDADDIVRAQVYAYQGRFDEAAKLYNRAGESRMAMNMFIDLRRFDRAKTFLDPNNSEDTKTLMRAQAEWCKTANDPTLAIDLLTAAGEELASVNMMGENGMVQKLVEKGRDTATSEVEILERIIYWLKQLNHVSMAAEICEKLGDPKLLIQLYAECKRWDEAFAVANRHPEHLGELYGPYAEWLVSEDRFQEAQLAYRQAGQENKAIQLLEVLAHNAVVERRFDDAAYLHHLLALVVKEQLLASDGEQDASLTDKDPAVVAKYEDLEAKADIYSCYDKIYRYIVEPFTAHSTEALLHNARYLLNIMPNRIPYGVSKFNVLYAISKIGKELGAYKLARYSYDQLQKMRFPPEFRAYVHQGAVAIRSKPLDDDEDLLPLCFRCSHPNPLLSGTIKCTSCHHNFFFSGMSREVLPLVEFHLELDIDDFEAQRLIIDDSGVGAKRQQWNEAAGAQVMSMDDDADGGDPFIAAFSRFEGGSTHYEPLRVDRDMLKGMPSNEVFFWVDPSTGMFRYCRNVLPEMPVRQCPKSLRFFTVDEWDLYVLTHVHTPFARLRPEESEDLRTKQINATQSTSEA
;
A
#
# COMPACT_ATOMS: atom_id res chain seq x y z
N MET A 1 -28.36 0.37 25.39
CA MET A 1 -29.00 1.68 25.20
C MET A 1 -30.08 1.83 26.23
N ARG A 2 -30.13 2.96 26.94
CA ARG A 2 -31.20 3.31 27.87
C ARG A 2 -31.80 4.64 27.44
N SER A 3 -33.12 4.74 27.46
CA SER A 3 -33.86 5.99 27.28
C SER A 3 -34.19 6.54 28.66
N GLN A 4 -33.90 7.81 28.90
CA GLN A 4 -34.25 8.52 30.12
C GLN A 4 -35.14 9.70 29.76
N LEU A 5 -36.31 9.80 30.41
CA LEU A 5 -37.18 10.97 30.27
C LEU A 5 -36.53 12.15 31.01
N VAL A 6 -36.35 13.27 30.32
CA VAL A 6 -35.80 14.51 30.90
C VAL A 6 -36.94 15.33 31.49
N TRP A 7 -37.93 15.67 30.66
CA TRP A 7 -39.14 16.38 31.05
C TRP A 7 -40.28 16.03 30.08
N ALA A 8 -41.52 16.26 30.54
CA ALA A 8 -42.71 16.17 29.72
C ALA A 8 -43.72 17.25 30.12
N ASP A 9 -44.41 17.82 29.14
CA ASP A 9 -45.49 18.79 29.32
C ASP A 9 -46.75 18.36 28.56
N ARG A 10 -47.92 18.84 28.98
CA ARG A 10 -49.22 18.55 28.37
C ARG A 10 -49.93 19.83 27.97
N VAL A 11 -50.09 20.03 26.67
CA VAL A 11 -50.68 21.24 26.10
C VAL A 11 -52.20 21.17 26.11
N HIS A 12 -52.81 22.23 26.67
CA HIS A 12 -54.25 22.42 26.72
C HIS A 12 -54.62 23.77 26.10
N ASP A 13 -55.81 23.86 25.52
CA ASP A 13 -56.37 25.17 25.16
C ASP A 13 -56.99 25.88 26.37
N LYS A 14 -57.46 27.12 26.18
CA LYS A 14 -58.09 27.95 27.21
C LYS A 14 -59.32 27.32 27.86
N GLU A 15 -59.96 26.38 27.15
CA GLU A 15 -61.13 25.63 27.62
C GLU A 15 -60.75 24.33 28.36
N GLY A 16 -59.46 24.04 28.52
CA GLY A 16 -58.95 22.81 29.15
C GLY A 16 -58.94 21.59 28.22
N ASN A 17 -59.30 21.75 26.95
CA ASN A 17 -59.29 20.68 25.95
C ASN A 17 -57.86 20.38 25.49
N ARG A 18 -57.51 19.09 25.39
CA ARG A 18 -56.21 18.60 24.89
C ARG A 18 -56.04 18.96 23.42
N GLN A 19 -54.85 19.46 23.07
CA GLN A 19 -54.52 19.88 21.71
C GLN A 19 -53.45 18.97 21.11
N SER A 20 -53.69 18.40 19.94
CA SER A 20 -52.72 17.56 19.24
C SER A 20 -51.43 18.32 18.91
N ILE A 21 -50.29 17.67 19.11
CA ILE A 21 -48.99 18.18 18.68
C ILE A 21 -48.63 17.55 17.34
N HIS A 22 -48.73 18.32 16.27
CA HIS A 22 -48.50 17.79 14.91
C HIS A 22 -47.06 17.97 14.41
N ALA A 23 -46.33 18.96 14.91
CA ALA A 23 -44.97 19.25 14.45
C ALA A 23 -44.04 19.67 15.60
N LEU A 24 -42.79 19.25 15.48
CA LEU A 24 -41.69 19.62 16.36
C LEU A 24 -40.47 20.02 15.52
N ALA A 25 -39.77 21.07 15.94
CA ALA A 25 -38.50 21.48 15.33
C ALA A 25 -37.56 22.04 16.39
N PHE A 26 -36.30 21.61 16.35
CA PHE A 26 -35.25 22.22 17.17
C PHE A 26 -34.66 23.44 16.49
N GLN A 27 -34.24 24.41 17.29
CA GLN A 27 -33.27 25.41 16.86
C GLN A 27 -31.95 24.71 16.49
N PRO A 28 -31.18 25.20 15.50
CA PRO A 28 -29.92 24.57 15.07
C PRO A 28 -28.88 24.38 16.18
N ASP A 29 -28.90 25.22 17.21
CA ASP A 29 -28.04 25.11 18.39
C ASP A 29 -28.59 24.15 19.48
N GLY A 30 -29.81 23.62 19.30
CA GLY A 30 -30.48 22.73 20.24
C GLY A 30 -30.98 23.39 21.53
N THR A 31 -30.92 24.72 21.66
CA THR A 31 -31.31 25.42 22.90
C THR A 31 -32.82 25.57 23.06
N ARG A 32 -33.55 25.68 21.95
CA ARG A 32 -35.01 25.82 21.92
C ARG A 32 -35.67 24.71 21.11
N LEU A 33 -36.85 24.31 21.57
CA LEU A 33 -37.76 23.39 20.88
C LEU A 33 -39.04 24.14 20.53
N ILE A 34 -39.42 24.13 19.26
CA ILE A 34 -40.68 24.71 18.79
C ILE A 34 -41.69 23.58 18.54
N ALA A 35 -42.90 23.74 19.06
CA ALA A 35 -43.99 22.78 18.92
C ALA A 35 -45.25 23.44 18.34
N GLY A 36 -45.89 22.77 17.39
CA GLY A 36 -47.19 23.17 16.83
C GLY A 36 -48.30 22.47 17.58
N GLY A 37 -49.00 23.19 18.47
CA GLY A 37 -50.07 22.66 19.31
C GLY A 37 -51.39 23.38 19.02
N GLY A 38 -52.33 22.69 18.37
CA GLY A 38 -53.55 23.32 17.86
C GLY A 38 -53.21 24.52 16.96
N HIS A 39 -53.86 25.67 17.19
CA HIS A 39 -53.62 26.91 16.44
C HIS A 39 -52.39 27.72 16.89
N ARG A 40 -51.58 27.20 17.83
CA ARG A 40 -50.47 27.92 18.46
C ARG A 40 -49.13 27.31 18.10
N VAL A 41 -48.11 28.18 18.06
CA VAL A 41 -46.72 27.76 18.01
C VAL A 41 -46.09 28.05 19.37
N LEU A 42 -45.69 26.99 20.07
CA LEU A 42 -45.14 27.02 21.42
C LEU A 42 -43.62 26.93 21.34
N VAL A 43 -42.92 27.72 22.15
CA VAL A 43 -41.46 27.76 22.20
C VAL A 43 -41.02 27.34 23.60
N TYR A 44 -40.29 26.24 23.68
CA TYR A 44 -39.77 25.67 24.91
C TYR A 44 -38.25 25.82 24.99
N GLU A 45 -37.74 25.97 26.20
CA GLU A 45 -36.32 25.79 26.51
C GLU A 45 -36.02 24.30 26.70
N THR A 46 -34.93 23.80 26.10
CA THR A 46 -34.67 22.36 26.06
C THR A 46 -34.11 21.79 27.36
N ALA A 47 -33.44 22.61 28.18
CA ALA A 47 -32.82 22.18 29.43
C ALA A 47 -33.85 21.67 30.45
N ASP A 48 -34.82 22.51 30.80
CA ASP A 48 -35.76 22.24 31.89
C ASP A 48 -37.22 22.08 31.41
N GLY A 49 -37.48 22.27 30.11
CA GLY A 49 -38.82 22.16 29.53
C GLY A 49 -39.72 23.35 29.82
N GLN A 50 -39.16 24.51 30.18
CA GLN A 50 -39.94 25.71 30.45
C GLN A 50 -40.53 26.30 29.15
N LEU A 51 -41.83 26.61 29.17
CA LEU A 51 -42.49 27.33 28.08
C LEU A 51 -42.06 28.82 28.10
N LEU A 52 -41.28 29.24 27.10
CA LEU A 52 -40.79 30.61 26.97
C LEU A 52 -41.85 31.54 26.34
N SER A 53 -42.54 31.07 25.31
CA SER A 53 -43.53 31.88 24.59
C SER A 53 -44.56 31.03 23.87
N SER A 54 -45.77 31.59 23.73
CA SER A 54 -46.87 31.03 22.95
C SER A 54 -47.26 32.01 21.86
N LEU A 55 -46.90 31.70 20.62
CA LEU A 55 -47.14 32.55 19.46
C LEU A 55 -48.52 32.29 18.86
N LYS A 56 -49.25 33.37 18.60
CA LYS A 56 -50.59 33.37 18.00
C LYS A 56 -50.50 33.99 16.62
N GLY A 57 -50.93 33.26 15.59
CA GLY A 57 -50.87 33.73 14.21
C GLY A 57 -51.69 32.90 13.24
N HIS A 58 -51.80 31.59 13.49
CA HIS A 58 -52.66 30.68 12.74
C HIS A 58 -54.10 30.69 13.28
N LYS A 59 -55.04 30.45 12.37
CA LYS A 59 -56.48 30.34 12.69
C LYS A 59 -56.94 28.91 12.93
N ASP A 60 -56.13 27.94 12.53
CA ASP A 60 -56.43 26.51 12.61
C ASP A 60 -55.12 25.74 12.93
N ASN A 61 -55.19 24.41 13.02
CA ASN A 61 -54.11 23.55 13.45
C ASN A 61 -52.81 23.74 12.65
N VAL A 62 -51.70 23.90 13.35
CA VAL A 62 -50.35 23.99 12.77
C VAL A 62 -49.86 22.58 12.47
N TYR A 63 -49.67 22.22 11.20
CA TYR A 63 -49.27 20.87 10.79
C TYR A 63 -47.77 20.69 10.65
N CYS A 64 -47.03 21.74 10.29
CA CYS A 64 -45.60 21.64 10.02
C CYS A 64 -44.85 22.88 10.52
N ILE A 65 -43.63 22.65 10.98
CA ILE A 65 -42.70 23.69 11.45
C ILE A 65 -41.31 23.29 10.93
N ALA A 66 -40.55 24.26 10.44
CA ALA A 66 -39.17 24.06 10.02
C ALA A 66 -38.30 25.23 10.49
N TYR A 67 -37.06 24.93 10.86
CA TYR A 67 -36.08 25.94 11.27
C TYR A 67 -35.06 26.18 10.15
N GLN A 68 -34.66 27.44 9.95
CA GLN A 68 -33.58 27.76 9.03
C GLN A 68 -32.23 27.30 9.63
N PRO A 69 -31.30 26.74 8.84
CA PRO A 69 -30.00 26.24 9.34
C PRO A 69 -29.17 27.28 10.11
N GLN A 70 -29.23 28.56 9.72
CA GLN A 70 -28.52 29.66 10.39
C GLN A 70 -29.21 30.15 11.68
N GLY A 71 -30.41 29.65 11.99
CA GLY A 71 -31.13 29.98 13.22
C GLY A 71 -31.83 31.35 13.24
N GLN A 72 -31.79 32.13 12.15
CA GLN A 72 -32.38 33.48 12.11
C GLN A 72 -33.91 33.47 12.00
N PHE A 73 -34.45 32.56 11.20
CA PHE A 73 -35.88 32.41 10.96
C PHE A 73 -36.34 30.97 11.21
N PHE A 74 -37.62 30.84 11.53
CA PHE A 74 -38.34 29.57 11.44
C PHE A 74 -39.71 29.79 10.80
N ALA A 75 -40.25 28.78 10.16
CA ALA A 75 -41.52 28.85 9.45
C ALA A 75 -42.54 27.88 10.08
N SER A 76 -43.80 28.29 10.09
CA SER A 76 -44.93 27.45 10.48
C SER A 76 -46.00 27.44 9.39
N GLY A 77 -46.60 26.28 9.16
CA GLY A 77 -47.64 26.05 8.16
C GLY A 77 -48.83 25.33 8.78
N GLY A 78 -50.04 25.79 8.45
CA GLY A 78 -51.26 25.31 9.08
C GLY A 78 -52.35 24.84 8.12
N ALA A 79 -53.41 24.30 8.72
CA ALA A 79 -54.66 23.94 8.07
C ALA A 79 -55.40 25.17 7.49
N ASP A 80 -55.07 26.37 7.98
CA ASP A 80 -55.58 27.65 7.49
C ASP A 80 -54.95 28.13 6.16
N SER A 81 -54.24 27.22 5.47
CA SER A 81 -53.53 27.45 4.21
C SER A 81 -52.49 28.58 4.28
N GLN A 82 -52.03 28.95 5.48
CA GLN A 82 -51.08 30.03 5.70
C GLN A 82 -49.70 29.50 6.05
N VAL A 83 -48.68 30.19 5.54
CA VAL A 83 -47.28 30.07 5.98
C VAL A 83 -46.91 31.36 6.69
N ILE A 84 -46.39 31.24 7.91
CA ILE A 84 -45.89 32.37 8.71
C ILE A 84 -44.40 32.14 8.95
N ILE A 85 -43.61 33.16 8.63
CA ILE A 85 -42.17 33.18 8.89
C ILE A 85 -41.94 34.05 10.11
N TRP A 86 -41.28 33.48 11.10
CA TRP A 86 -41.02 34.08 12.39
C TRP A 86 -39.56 34.44 12.52
N ASN A 87 -39.29 35.62 13.06
CA ASN A 87 -37.95 35.97 13.50
C ASN A 87 -37.63 35.23 14.81
N ALA A 88 -36.60 34.40 14.83
CA ALA A 88 -36.26 33.54 15.96
C ALA A 88 -35.87 34.32 17.22
N SER A 89 -35.17 35.45 17.06
CA SER A 89 -34.69 36.26 18.17
C SER A 89 -35.82 37.06 18.83
N GLN A 90 -36.71 37.65 18.02
CA GLN A 90 -37.81 38.49 18.50
C GLN A 90 -39.10 37.73 18.76
N LEU A 91 -39.22 36.49 18.25
CA LEU A 91 -40.42 35.67 18.31
C LEU A 91 -41.68 36.37 17.77
N LYS A 92 -41.52 37.12 16.67
CA LYS A 92 -42.60 37.84 15.98
C LYS A 92 -42.69 37.41 14.52
N GLY A 93 -43.90 37.40 13.97
CA GLY A 93 -44.14 37.08 12.56
C GLY A 93 -43.60 38.17 11.65
N ALA A 94 -42.57 37.84 10.86
CA ALA A 94 -41.91 38.75 9.94
C ALA A 94 -42.64 38.83 8.58
N LEU A 95 -43.11 37.69 8.06
CA LEU A 95 -43.83 37.60 6.81
C LEU A 95 -44.94 36.56 6.89
N LYS A 96 -46.03 36.78 6.16
CA LYS A 96 -47.17 35.87 6.06
C LYS A 96 -47.67 35.81 4.63
N TYR A 97 -47.82 34.61 4.09
CA TYR A 97 -48.39 34.36 2.76
C TYR A 97 -49.33 33.15 2.76
N THR A 98 -50.16 33.02 1.72
CA THR A 98 -51.26 32.05 1.64
C THR A 98 -51.15 31.15 0.42
N HIS A 99 -51.40 29.86 0.60
CA HIS A 99 -51.68 28.88 -0.46
C HIS A 99 -53.20 28.70 -0.64
N ASN A 100 -53.60 27.95 -1.66
CA ASN A 100 -55.02 27.62 -1.87
C ASN A 100 -55.47 26.45 -0.98
N ASP A 101 -54.56 25.55 -0.62
CA ASP A 101 -54.81 24.37 0.17
C ASP A 101 -53.99 24.36 1.48
N PRO A 102 -54.36 23.50 2.46
CA PRO A 102 -53.61 23.30 3.70
C PRO A 102 -52.14 22.96 3.49
N ILE A 103 -51.26 23.55 4.30
CA ILE A 103 -49.81 23.28 4.26
C ILE A 103 -49.53 21.95 4.96
N GLN A 104 -48.94 21.00 4.24
CA GLN A 104 -48.63 19.66 4.75
C GLN A 104 -47.21 19.56 5.27
N ALA A 105 -46.26 20.17 4.56
CA ALA A 105 -44.85 20.07 4.91
C ALA A 105 -44.08 21.36 4.61
N LEU A 106 -43.06 21.61 5.43
CA LEU A 106 -42.12 22.72 5.29
C LEU A 106 -40.71 22.16 5.44
N ALA A 107 -39.79 22.60 4.60
CA ALA A 107 -38.38 22.25 4.71
C ALA A 107 -37.49 23.40 4.24
N PHE A 108 -36.54 23.80 5.08
CA PHE A 108 -35.49 24.72 4.69
C PHE A 108 -34.35 23.98 4.01
N ASN A 109 -33.78 24.61 2.98
CA ASN A 109 -32.57 24.14 2.33
C ASN A 109 -31.38 24.25 3.30
N PRO A 110 -30.61 23.16 3.51
CA PRO A 110 -29.52 23.14 4.49
C PRO A 110 -28.39 24.12 4.17
N VAL A 111 -28.19 24.48 2.90
CA VAL A 111 -27.09 25.34 2.45
C VAL A 111 -27.57 26.77 2.18
N SER A 112 -28.57 26.93 1.29
CA SER A 112 -29.01 28.25 0.83
C SER A 112 -30.01 28.94 1.77
N GLY A 113 -30.65 28.19 2.68
CA GLY A 113 -31.70 28.73 3.55
C GLY A 113 -33.02 29.06 2.83
N ILE A 114 -33.20 28.64 1.58
CA ILE A 114 -34.47 28.74 0.85
C ILE A 114 -35.51 27.81 1.50
N LEU A 115 -36.72 28.31 1.76
CA LEU A 115 -37.83 27.53 2.29
C LEU A 115 -38.65 26.91 1.15
N VAL A 116 -38.98 25.64 1.29
CA VAL A 116 -40.05 24.99 0.50
C VAL A 116 -41.29 24.91 1.35
N SER A 117 -42.38 25.50 0.86
CA SER A 117 -43.72 25.29 1.41
C SER A 117 -44.52 24.38 0.51
N CYS A 118 -44.90 23.21 1.01
CA CYS A 118 -45.73 22.24 0.32
C CYS A 118 -47.16 22.27 0.86
N ALA A 119 -48.08 22.79 0.05
CA ALA A 119 -49.50 22.62 0.25
C ALA A 119 -49.99 21.32 -0.39
N ALA A 120 -51.26 20.97 -0.18
CA ALA A 120 -51.78 19.70 -0.67
C ALA A 120 -51.68 19.57 -2.20
N THR A 121 -51.88 20.63 -2.99
CA THR A 121 -51.87 20.56 -4.47
C THR A 121 -50.75 21.36 -5.15
N ASP A 122 -50.13 22.29 -4.44
CA ASP A 122 -49.06 23.15 -4.93
C ASP A 122 -47.90 23.23 -3.93
N PHE A 123 -46.72 23.60 -4.43
CA PHE A 123 -45.59 23.94 -3.58
C PHE A 123 -44.94 25.24 -4.07
N ALA A 124 -44.23 25.92 -3.18
CA ALA A 124 -43.57 27.17 -3.48
C ALA A 124 -42.20 27.28 -2.80
N PHE A 125 -41.34 28.09 -3.39
CA PHE A 125 -40.05 28.46 -2.81
C PHE A 125 -40.12 29.88 -2.25
N TRP A 126 -39.48 30.10 -1.10
CA TRP A 126 -39.33 31.41 -0.49
C TRP A 126 -37.88 31.66 -0.08
N SER A 127 -37.38 32.86 -0.36
CA SER A 127 -36.06 33.33 0.10
C SER A 127 -36.21 34.60 0.93
N ALA A 128 -35.25 34.87 1.82
CA ALA A 128 -35.24 36.12 2.59
C ALA A 128 -34.99 37.34 1.69
N ASP A 129 -34.23 37.15 0.61
CA ASP A 129 -33.86 38.20 -0.34
C ASP A 129 -35.02 38.53 -1.29
N ASP A 130 -35.72 37.49 -1.78
CA ASP A 130 -36.84 37.59 -2.69
C ASP A 130 -38.17 37.33 -1.97
N LYS A 131 -38.92 38.42 -1.70
CA LYS A 131 -40.24 38.33 -1.04
C LYS A 131 -41.35 37.79 -1.96
N SER A 132 -41.11 37.67 -3.26
CA SER A 132 -42.03 37.07 -4.21
C SER A 132 -42.02 35.54 -4.08
N VAL A 133 -43.20 34.94 -3.98
CA VAL A 133 -43.37 33.49 -3.83
C VAL A 133 -43.99 32.94 -5.11
N GLU A 134 -43.22 32.15 -5.88
CA GLU A 134 -43.72 31.47 -7.08
C GLU A 134 -44.32 30.11 -6.71
N LYS A 135 -45.55 29.86 -7.19
CA LYS A 135 -46.32 28.65 -6.86
C LYS A 135 -46.35 27.69 -8.04
N ILE A 136 -45.93 26.46 -7.81
CA ILE A 136 -45.88 25.39 -8.81
C ILE A 136 -46.95 24.35 -8.46
N ARG A 137 -47.92 24.17 -9.36
CA ARG A 137 -49.04 23.25 -9.16
C ARG A 137 -48.71 21.85 -9.68
N LEU A 138 -49.05 20.82 -8.92
CA LEU A 138 -48.99 19.43 -9.35
C LEU A 138 -50.37 18.99 -9.85
N ASN A 139 -50.40 18.37 -11.03
CA ASN A 139 -51.65 17.84 -11.58
C ASN A 139 -51.93 16.44 -11.01
N ASN A 140 -53.16 16.21 -10.56
CA ASN A 140 -53.72 14.90 -10.23
C ASN A 140 -53.08 14.14 -9.04
N THR A 141 -52.34 14.80 -8.15
CA THR A 141 -51.75 14.17 -6.95
C THR A 141 -51.70 15.14 -5.76
N ARG A 142 -51.54 14.62 -4.52
CA ARG A 142 -51.38 15.43 -3.30
C ARG A 142 -50.00 15.25 -2.70
N ILE A 143 -49.39 16.31 -2.15
CA ILE A 143 -48.11 16.25 -1.45
C ILE A 143 -48.36 15.91 0.03
N CYS A 144 -47.54 15.01 0.59
CA CYS A 144 -47.59 14.63 2.01
C CYS A 144 -46.36 15.12 2.78
N SER A 145 -45.17 15.01 2.20
CA SER A 145 -43.91 15.37 2.86
C SER A 145 -42.87 15.92 1.88
N CYS A 146 -41.90 16.66 2.41
CA CYS A 146 -40.77 17.16 1.65
C CYS A 146 -39.46 17.09 2.45
N SER A 147 -38.33 16.91 1.76
CA SER A 147 -36.99 16.96 2.35
C SER A 147 -35.95 17.37 1.30
N TRP A 148 -34.99 18.18 1.71
CA TRP A 148 -33.84 18.57 0.90
C TRP A 148 -32.71 17.55 0.98
N THR A 149 -31.93 17.43 -0.09
CA THR A 149 -30.61 16.79 -0.06
C THR A 149 -29.62 17.63 0.73
N ASN A 150 -28.54 17.02 1.22
CA ASN A 150 -27.53 17.73 2.03
C ASN A 150 -26.85 18.87 1.28
N ASP A 151 -26.62 18.68 -0.03
CA ASP A 151 -26.02 19.70 -0.89
C ASP A 151 -27.00 20.83 -1.23
N GLY A 152 -28.29 20.67 -0.93
CA GLY A 152 -29.31 21.68 -1.19
C GLY A 152 -29.71 21.84 -2.66
N GLU A 153 -29.23 20.98 -3.56
CA GLU A 153 -29.57 21.05 -4.99
C GLU A 153 -30.96 20.50 -5.31
N TYR A 154 -31.38 19.46 -4.60
CA TYR A 154 -32.62 18.73 -4.89
C TYR A 154 -33.54 18.63 -3.68
N VAL A 155 -34.84 18.69 -3.94
CA VAL A 155 -35.91 18.44 -2.99
C VAL A 155 -36.68 17.19 -3.40
N ALA A 156 -36.89 16.28 -2.46
CA ALA A 156 -37.78 15.14 -2.63
C ALA A 156 -39.18 15.47 -2.11
N LEU A 157 -40.20 15.13 -2.89
CA LEU A 157 -41.61 15.30 -2.57
C LEU A 157 -42.29 13.93 -2.50
N GLY A 158 -42.89 13.63 -1.35
CA GLY A 158 -43.66 12.41 -1.13
C GLY A 158 -45.11 12.64 -1.55
N LEU A 159 -45.61 11.81 -2.46
CA LEU A 159 -46.95 11.96 -3.01
C LEU A 159 -47.93 10.95 -2.39
N PHE A 160 -49.21 11.34 -2.33
CA PHE A 160 -50.28 10.54 -1.78
C PHE A 160 -50.60 9.29 -2.60
N ASN A 161 -50.27 9.27 -3.90
CA ASN A 161 -50.39 8.09 -4.75
C ASN A 161 -49.25 7.07 -4.56
N GLY A 162 -48.36 7.33 -3.60
CA GLY A 162 -47.20 6.50 -3.32
C GLY A 162 -45.96 6.85 -4.13
N ASN A 163 -46.02 7.70 -5.15
CA ASN A 163 -44.81 8.08 -5.91
C ASN A 163 -43.95 9.11 -5.17
N ILE A 164 -42.68 9.20 -5.56
CA ILE A 164 -41.74 10.20 -5.03
C ILE A 164 -41.19 11.00 -6.20
N SER A 165 -41.36 12.32 -6.17
CA SER A 165 -40.83 13.24 -7.19
C SER A 165 -39.62 13.96 -6.63
N ILE A 166 -38.48 13.86 -7.32
CA ILE A 166 -37.24 14.57 -6.97
C ILE A 166 -37.09 15.74 -7.94
N ARG A 167 -37.01 16.96 -7.39
CA ARG A 167 -37.01 18.22 -8.14
C ARG A 167 -35.81 19.08 -7.80
N ASN A 168 -35.39 19.95 -8.70
CA ASN A 168 -34.34 20.94 -8.44
C ASN A 168 -34.89 22.18 -7.70
N THR A 169 -34.01 23.12 -7.36
CA THR A 169 -34.34 24.42 -6.74
C THR A 169 -35.27 25.31 -7.58
N LYS A 170 -35.37 25.06 -8.89
CA LYS A 170 -36.31 25.75 -9.81
C LYS A 170 -37.66 25.02 -9.96
N GLY A 171 -37.85 23.91 -9.26
CA GLY A 171 -39.07 23.09 -9.31
C GLY A 171 -39.22 22.18 -10.53
N VAL A 172 -38.17 22.05 -11.34
CA VAL A 172 -38.11 21.11 -12.47
C VAL A 172 -37.87 19.69 -11.95
N GLU A 173 -38.65 18.74 -12.46
CA GLU A 173 -38.58 17.34 -12.08
C GLU A 173 -37.42 16.62 -12.75
N LYS A 174 -36.56 15.99 -11.96
CA LYS A 174 -35.39 15.23 -12.42
C LYS A 174 -35.68 13.73 -12.47
N VAL A 175 -36.28 13.20 -11.41
CA VAL A 175 -36.58 11.76 -11.27
C VAL A 175 -37.94 11.59 -10.63
N ASN A 176 -38.75 10.69 -11.19
CA ASN A 176 -39.99 10.22 -10.59
C ASN A 176 -39.87 8.74 -10.24
N ILE A 177 -39.89 8.41 -8.96
CA ILE A 177 -39.82 7.04 -8.47
C ILE A 177 -41.26 6.52 -8.43
N ALA A 178 -41.66 5.81 -9.48
CA ALA A 178 -42.97 5.17 -9.55
C ALA A 178 -43.01 3.93 -8.67
N ARG A 179 -43.96 3.88 -7.73
CA ARG A 179 -44.16 2.75 -6.81
C ARG A 179 -45.56 2.17 -7.01
N PRO A 180 -45.74 1.25 -7.97
CA PRO A 180 -47.05 0.69 -8.27
C PRO A 180 -47.58 -0.09 -7.06
N ASN A 181 -48.84 0.17 -6.69
CA ASN A 181 -49.54 -0.44 -5.55
C ASN A 181 -48.92 -0.12 -4.17
N ALA A 182 -48.22 1.00 -4.03
CA ALA A 182 -47.77 1.50 -2.74
C ALA A 182 -48.75 2.55 -2.18
N GLY A 183 -49.00 2.50 -0.88
CA GLY A 183 -49.74 3.51 -0.14
C GLY A 183 -49.03 4.87 -0.10
N PRO A 184 -49.70 5.90 0.45
CA PRO A 184 -49.16 7.25 0.52
C PRO A 184 -47.75 7.32 1.11
N ALA A 185 -46.86 8.07 0.43
CA ALA A 185 -45.51 8.39 0.90
C ALA A 185 -45.58 9.45 2.00
N TRP A 186 -46.07 9.05 3.19
CA TRP A 186 -46.47 9.98 4.23
C TRP A 186 -45.33 10.83 4.77
N THR A 187 -44.18 10.21 5.06
CA THR A 187 -43.01 10.89 5.62
C THR A 187 -41.75 10.45 4.87
N LEU A 188 -40.85 11.39 4.62
CA LEU A 188 -39.55 11.10 4.02
C LEU A 188 -38.48 12.03 4.57
N GLN A 189 -37.23 11.57 4.58
CA GLN A 189 -36.09 12.39 4.95
C GLN A 189 -34.81 11.90 4.27
N TRP A 190 -33.97 12.81 3.82
CA TRP A 190 -32.61 12.50 3.37
C TRP A 190 -31.68 12.28 4.56
N ASN A 191 -30.72 11.37 4.40
CA ASN A 191 -29.71 11.11 5.42
C ASN A 191 -28.74 12.30 5.52
N PRO A 192 -28.58 12.93 6.70
CA PRO A 192 -27.72 14.10 6.89
C PRO A 192 -26.21 13.79 6.93
N SER A 193 -25.80 12.52 6.77
CA SER A 193 -24.40 12.11 6.93
C SER A 193 -23.53 12.52 5.74
N ALA A 194 -22.55 13.40 5.97
CA ALA A 194 -21.50 13.73 5.02
C ALA A 194 -20.47 12.59 4.81
N ALA A 195 -20.44 11.60 5.71
CA ALA A 195 -19.50 10.49 5.64
C ALA A 195 -19.88 9.44 4.58
N LEU A 196 -21.14 9.44 4.12
CA LEU A 196 -21.61 8.55 3.07
C LEU A 196 -21.29 9.15 1.71
N LYS A 197 -20.66 8.36 0.82
CA LYS A 197 -20.42 8.74 -0.58
C LYS A 197 -21.70 8.86 -1.42
N THR A 198 -22.86 8.47 -0.87
CA THR A 198 -24.14 8.40 -1.58
C THR A 198 -25.27 8.89 -0.70
N ASP A 199 -26.08 9.82 -1.23
CA ASP A 199 -27.30 10.28 -0.58
C ASP A 199 -28.36 9.17 -0.53
N VAL A 200 -28.89 8.92 0.66
CA VAL A 200 -29.94 7.92 0.91
C VAL A 200 -31.17 8.62 1.45
N LEU A 201 -32.31 8.41 0.79
CA LEU A 201 -33.62 8.87 1.20
C LEU A 201 -34.36 7.75 1.94
N ALA A 202 -34.77 7.99 3.18
CA ALA A 202 -35.69 7.12 3.91
C ALA A 202 -37.14 7.57 3.67
N VAL A 203 -38.03 6.61 3.39
CA VAL A 203 -39.44 6.85 3.08
C VAL A 203 -40.31 5.91 3.90
N GLY A 204 -41.21 6.49 4.70
CA GLY A 204 -42.24 5.77 5.45
C GLY A 204 -43.57 5.83 4.71
N ASP A 205 -44.10 4.66 4.37
CA ASP A 205 -45.36 4.50 3.65
C ASP A 205 -46.47 4.03 4.59
N TRP A 206 -47.70 4.45 4.34
CA TRP A 206 -48.89 3.98 5.07
C TRP A 206 -49.32 2.54 4.73
N ASP A 207 -48.60 1.85 3.85
CA ASP A 207 -48.65 0.38 3.78
C ASP A 207 -47.80 -0.29 4.87
N GLN A 208 -47.47 0.45 5.94
CA GLN A 208 -46.72 -0.01 7.11
C GLN A 208 -45.30 -0.46 6.74
N LYS A 209 -44.66 0.27 5.83
CA LYS A 209 -43.37 -0.07 5.25
C LYS A 209 -42.38 1.08 5.35
N LEU A 210 -41.11 0.73 5.54
CA LEU A 210 -39.96 1.64 5.48
C LEU A 210 -39.06 1.25 4.31
N ASN A 211 -38.85 2.20 3.40
CA ASN A 211 -38.12 2.04 2.15
C ASN A 211 -36.94 3.02 2.06
N PHE A 212 -35.88 2.63 1.34
CA PHE A 212 -34.66 3.44 1.17
C PHE A 212 -34.28 3.58 -0.30
N TYR A 213 -34.15 4.81 -0.79
CA TYR A 213 -33.86 5.13 -2.19
C TYR A 213 -32.60 5.98 -2.34
N MET A 214 -31.91 5.83 -3.46
CA MET A 214 -30.85 6.74 -3.90
C MET A 214 -31.43 7.88 -4.74
N LEU A 215 -30.64 8.93 -4.98
CA LEU A 215 -31.00 10.02 -5.91
C LEU A 215 -31.33 9.53 -7.33
N SER A 216 -30.72 8.43 -7.78
CA SER A 216 -31.02 7.79 -9.07
C SER A 216 -32.36 7.06 -9.12
N GLY A 217 -33.10 6.99 -8.00
CA GLY A 217 -34.34 6.23 -7.89
C GLY A 217 -34.15 4.73 -7.59
N ARG A 218 -32.91 4.25 -7.53
CA ARG A 218 -32.61 2.85 -7.17
C ARG A 218 -32.83 2.61 -5.68
N ARG A 219 -33.49 1.50 -5.33
CA ARG A 219 -33.66 1.06 -3.94
C ARG A 219 -32.34 0.53 -3.35
N VAL A 220 -31.95 1.01 -2.17
CA VAL A 220 -30.69 0.66 -1.48
C VAL A 220 -30.81 -0.66 -0.71
N SER A 221 -31.90 -0.83 0.03
CA SER A 221 -32.08 -1.94 0.96
C SER A 221 -33.41 -2.68 0.73
N LYS A 222 -33.60 -3.83 1.38
CA LYS A 222 -34.88 -4.54 1.34
C LYS A 222 -35.94 -3.76 2.12
N GLU A 223 -37.14 -3.73 1.58
CA GLU A 223 -38.33 -3.17 2.25
C GLU A 223 -38.51 -3.78 3.64
N ARG A 224 -38.80 -2.93 4.63
CA ARG A 224 -38.98 -3.33 6.02
C ARG A 224 -40.42 -3.10 6.44
N ALA A 225 -41.10 -4.18 6.85
CA ALA A 225 -42.44 -4.09 7.42
C ALA A 225 -42.35 -3.59 8.87
N LEU A 226 -43.03 -2.48 9.17
CA LEU A 226 -43.14 -1.89 10.51
C LEU A 226 -44.32 -2.48 11.30
N GLY A 227 -45.41 -2.86 10.60
CA GLY A 227 -46.65 -3.34 11.22
C GLY A 227 -47.52 -2.24 11.86
N TYR A 228 -47.22 -0.97 11.56
CA TYR A 228 -47.97 0.21 11.95
C TYR A 228 -47.70 1.35 10.95
N ASP A 229 -48.55 2.38 10.96
CA ASP A 229 -48.43 3.50 10.03
C ASP A 229 -47.40 4.51 10.55
N PRO A 230 -46.29 4.77 9.82
CA PRO A 230 -45.29 5.72 10.23
C PRO A 230 -45.82 7.15 10.08
N CYS A 231 -45.70 7.95 11.14
CA CYS A 231 -46.14 9.34 11.17
C CYS A 231 -45.01 10.32 10.88
N SER A 232 -43.82 10.09 11.43
CA SER A 232 -42.63 10.93 11.21
C SER A 232 -41.35 10.11 11.29
N VAL A 233 -40.40 10.46 10.42
CA VAL A 233 -39.06 9.88 10.31
C VAL A 233 -38.04 10.98 10.52
N SER A 234 -37.09 10.75 11.44
CA SER A 234 -36.02 11.71 11.76
C SER A 234 -34.66 11.02 11.94
N TYR A 235 -33.63 11.45 11.21
CA TYR A 235 -32.26 10.95 11.41
C TYR A 235 -31.62 11.48 12.70
N PHE A 236 -30.73 10.67 13.26
CA PHE A 236 -30.07 10.88 14.56
C PHE A 236 -28.56 10.59 14.48
N SER A 237 -27.74 11.22 15.34
CA SER A 237 -26.28 11.06 15.39
C SER A 237 -25.60 11.25 14.03
N SER A 238 -25.83 12.39 13.38
CA SER A 238 -25.27 12.69 12.04
C SER A 238 -25.58 11.63 10.96
N GLY A 239 -26.69 10.89 11.10
CA GLY A 239 -27.18 9.96 10.08
C GLY A 239 -26.88 8.48 10.31
N GLU A 240 -26.34 8.11 11.48
CA GLU A 240 -26.09 6.71 11.85
C GLU A 240 -27.37 5.94 12.21
N TYR A 241 -28.31 6.63 12.85
CA TYR A 241 -29.57 6.06 13.32
C TYR A 241 -30.77 6.84 12.78
N LEU A 242 -31.92 6.18 12.80
CA LEU A 242 -33.20 6.71 12.35
C LEU A 242 -34.23 6.54 13.46
N VAL A 243 -34.99 7.59 13.76
CA VAL A 243 -36.12 7.54 14.68
C VAL A 243 -37.40 7.51 13.86
N VAL A 244 -38.30 6.58 14.18
CA VAL A 244 -39.60 6.45 13.52
C VAL A 244 -40.70 6.43 14.57
N SER A 245 -41.63 7.38 14.46
CA SER A 245 -42.86 7.43 15.25
C SER A 245 -44.05 6.92 14.44
N GLY A 246 -45.12 6.47 15.09
CA GLY A 246 -46.31 6.03 14.36
C GLY A 246 -47.56 5.75 15.18
N SER A 247 -48.54 5.15 14.50
CA SER A 247 -49.88 4.85 15.05
C SER A 247 -49.88 3.79 16.16
N ASN A 248 -48.77 3.05 16.33
CA ASN A 248 -48.58 2.10 17.42
C ASN A 248 -48.38 2.75 18.81
N ARG A 249 -48.39 4.09 18.88
CA ARG A 249 -48.20 4.89 20.10
C ARG A 249 -46.79 4.80 20.67
N LYS A 250 -45.81 4.43 19.84
CA LYS A 250 -44.41 4.26 20.22
C LYS A 250 -43.49 5.04 19.31
N VAL A 251 -42.31 5.35 19.84
CA VAL A 251 -41.18 5.86 19.06
C VAL A 251 -40.09 4.80 19.05
N GLY A 252 -39.76 4.28 17.88
CA GLY A 252 -38.71 3.28 17.71
C GLY A 252 -37.41 3.92 17.23
N LEU A 253 -36.28 3.43 17.74
CA LEU A 253 -34.96 3.69 17.19
C LEU A 253 -34.61 2.57 16.20
N TYR A 254 -34.13 2.96 15.03
CA TYR A 254 -33.74 2.10 13.93
C TYR A 254 -32.29 2.41 13.52
N THR A 255 -31.60 1.43 12.93
CA THR A 255 -30.34 1.69 12.23
C THR A 255 -30.60 2.38 10.89
N ARG A 256 -29.55 2.93 10.27
CA ARG A 256 -29.59 3.42 8.88
C ARG A 256 -30.13 2.40 7.86
N ASP A 257 -30.06 1.11 8.15
CA ASP A 257 -30.52 0.02 7.29
C ASP A 257 -32.00 -0.37 7.55
N GLY A 258 -32.67 0.36 8.44
CA GLY A 258 -34.07 0.14 8.83
C GLY A 258 -34.27 -1.04 9.78
N ILE A 259 -33.26 -1.44 10.56
CA ILE A 259 -33.38 -2.50 11.57
C ILE A 259 -33.84 -1.87 12.88
N HIS A 260 -34.96 -2.34 13.43
CA HIS A 260 -35.45 -1.91 14.74
C HIS A 260 -34.49 -2.32 15.85
N LEU A 261 -34.10 -1.36 16.70
CA LEU A 261 -33.20 -1.57 17.82
C LEU A 261 -33.95 -1.66 19.15
N ASN A 262 -34.67 -0.60 19.51
CA ASN A 262 -35.44 -0.51 20.75
C ASN A 262 -36.47 0.62 20.69
N ASP A 263 -37.48 0.55 21.55
CA ASP A 263 -38.47 1.61 21.72
C ASP A 263 -37.92 2.68 22.70
N ILE A 264 -37.99 3.96 22.32
CA ILE A 264 -37.54 5.12 23.12
C ILE A 264 -38.60 5.49 24.16
N ALA A 265 -39.86 5.54 23.73
CA ALA A 265 -41.00 5.97 24.53
C ALA A 265 -42.29 5.28 24.05
N THR A 266 -43.26 5.14 24.95
CA THR A 266 -44.63 4.68 24.68
C THR A 266 -45.60 5.65 25.32
N HIS A 267 -46.60 6.11 24.57
CA HIS A 267 -47.61 7.08 25.01
C HIS A 267 -49.04 6.55 24.85
N GLU A 268 -50.04 7.30 25.31
CA GLU A 268 -51.45 6.90 25.26
C GLU A 268 -52.08 7.05 23.87
N GLY A 269 -51.64 8.07 23.11
CA GLY A 269 -52.15 8.41 21.78
C GLY A 269 -51.13 8.19 20.65
N TRP A 270 -51.56 8.45 19.42
CA TRP A 270 -50.68 8.44 18.25
C TRP A 270 -49.57 9.49 18.40
N ILE A 271 -48.40 9.17 17.88
CA ILE A 271 -47.26 10.07 17.91
C ILE A 271 -47.08 10.64 16.51
N TRP A 272 -47.42 11.92 16.33
CA TRP A 272 -47.41 12.55 15.02
C TRP A 272 -46.03 12.98 14.58
N SER A 273 -45.22 13.47 15.53
CA SER A 273 -43.93 14.06 15.22
C SER A 273 -42.85 13.58 16.19
N CYS A 274 -41.68 13.30 15.62
CA CYS A 274 -40.45 13.11 16.36
C CYS A 274 -39.37 14.02 15.77
N ALA A 275 -38.64 14.72 16.63
CA ALA A 275 -37.50 15.55 16.23
C ALA A 275 -36.28 15.19 17.05
N THR A 276 -35.11 15.24 16.43
CA THR A 276 -33.82 14.96 17.08
C THR A 276 -33.10 16.28 17.34
N ARG A 277 -32.49 16.40 18.52
CA ARG A 277 -31.67 17.58 18.83
C ARG A 277 -30.37 17.50 18.01
N PRO A 278 -29.99 18.56 17.28
CA PRO A 278 -28.73 18.55 16.54
C PRO A 278 -27.53 18.28 17.46
N ASN A 279 -26.59 17.44 17.00
CA ASN A 279 -25.33 17.10 17.68
C ASN A 279 -25.41 16.47 19.08
N ASP A 280 -26.60 16.21 19.61
CA ASP A 280 -26.79 15.62 20.94
C ASP A 280 -27.69 14.38 20.89
N ASN A 281 -27.69 13.61 21.99
CA ASN A 281 -28.46 12.38 22.10
C ASN A 281 -29.91 12.57 22.60
N TYR A 282 -30.57 13.67 22.26
CA TYR A 282 -31.96 13.93 22.69
C TYR A 282 -32.97 13.78 21.56
N VAL A 283 -34.14 13.23 21.91
CA VAL A 283 -35.27 13.04 21.01
C VAL A 283 -36.52 13.66 21.64
N ALA A 284 -37.15 14.58 20.93
CA ALA A 284 -38.43 15.15 21.29
C ALA A 284 -39.58 14.41 20.59
N VAL A 285 -40.70 14.27 21.30
CA VAL A 285 -41.85 13.48 20.89
C VAL A 285 -43.12 14.31 21.05
N GLY A 286 -43.95 14.35 20.01
CA GLY A 286 -45.22 15.08 19.97
C GLY A 286 -46.40 14.14 19.75
N CYS A 287 -47.33 14.14 20.70
CA CYS A 287 -48.44 13.20 20.74
C CYS A 287 -49.80 13.83 20.41
N GLN A 288 -50.74 13.00 19.96
CA GLN A 288 -52.14 13.36 19.70
C GLN A 288 -52.88 13.81 20.96
N ASP A 289 -52.46 13.35 22.14
CA ASP A 289 -53.06 13.70 23.43
C ASP A 289 -52.59 15.06 23.98
N GLY A 290 -51.72 15.76 23.27
CA GLY A 290 -51.11 17.02 23.69
C GLY A 290 -49.83 16.89 24.49
N THR A 291 -49.32 15.67 24.70
CA THR A 291 -48.04 15.46 25.38
C THR A 291 -46.87 15.83 24.49
N ILE A 292 -45.95 16.63 25.03
CA ILE A 292 -44.62 16.90 24.49
C ILE A 292 -43.62 16.31 25.49
N ALA A 293 -42.72 15.45 25.03
CA ALA A 293 -41.73 14.82 25.89
C ALA A 293 -40.33 14.89 25.28
N LEU A 294 -39.31 15.13 26.11
CA LEU A 294 -37.90 15.09 25.72
C LEU A 294 -37.20 13.91 26.40
N HIS A 295 -36.60 13.05 25.59
CA HIS A 295 -35.88 11.86 26.04
C HIS A 295 -34.40 11.94 25.71
N GLN A 296 -33.53 11.57 26.67
CA GLN A 296 -32.10 11.39 26.48
C GLN A 296 -31.76 9.92 26.20
N LEU A 297 -30.94 9.68 25.19
CA LEU A 297 -30.46 8.35 24.82
C LEU A 297 -29.02 8.12 25.29
N ASN A 298 -28.83 7.10 26.14
CA ASN A 298 -27.52 6.70 26.62
C ASN A 298 -27.04 5.41 25.95
N PHE A 299 -25.96 5.51 25.17
CA PHE A 299 -25.34 4.37 24.48
C PHE A 299 -24.24 3.76 25.34
N SER A 300 -24.48 2.54 25.85
CA SER A 300 -23.48 1.78 26.60
C SER A 300 -22.41 1.20 25.67
N THR A 301 -21.18 1.07 26.12
CA THR A 301 -20.15 0.34 25.36
C THR A 301 -20.24 -1.15 25.69
N VAL A 302 -20.13 -2.00 24.67
CA VAL A 302 -20.18 -3.46 24.82
C VAL A 302 -18.96 -4.03 24.13
N HIS A 303 -18.09 -4.65 24.90
CA HIS A 303 -16.83 -5.20 24.42
C HIS A 303 -16.48 -6.46 25.21
N SER A 304 -15.57 -7.26 24.66
CA SER A 304 -14.97 -8.42 25.31
C SER A 304 -13.53 -8.55 24.80
N LEU A 305 -12.60 -8.85 25.71
CA LEU A 305 -11.21 -9.13 25.37
C LEU A 305 -10.85 -10.52 25.89
N PHE A 306 -10.27 -11.35 25.02
CA PHE A 306 -9.60 -12.58 25.42
C PHE A 306 -8.21 -12.63 24.79
N LYS A 307 -7.18 -12.47 25.63
CA LYS A 307 -5.80 -12.28 25.18
C LYS A 307 -5.71 -11.13 24.16
N ASN A 308 -5.41 -11.43 22.90
CA ASN A 308 -5.29 -10.51 21.77
C ASN A 308 -6.59 -10.33 20.97
N LEU A 309 -7.62 -11.15 21.21
CA LEU A 309 -8.89 -11.07 20.48
C LEU A 309 -9.82 -10.07 21.17
N TYR A 310 -10.07 -8.95 20.51
CA TYR A 310 -10.95 -7.89 20.96
C TYR A 310 -12.25 -7.88 20.15
N ALA A 311 -13.38 -8.18 20.77
CA ALA A 311 -14.69 -8.01 20.17
C ALA A 311 -15.36 -6.75 20.69
N VAL A 312 -15.89 -5.95 19.78
CA VAL A 312 -16.64 -4.73 20.09
C VAL A 312 -17.93 -4.68 19.28
N ARG A 313 -18.96 -4.12 19.90
CA ARG A 313 -20.22 -3.82 19.22
C ARG A 313 -20.07 -2.59 18.33
N ASP A 314 -20.34 -2.74 17.05
CA ASP A 314 -20.37 -1.67 16.05
C ASP A 314 -21.81 -1.41 15.57
N ASN A 315 -22.18 -0.15 15.38
CA ASN A 315 -23.53 0.29 14.94
C ASN A 315 -24.71 -0.36 15.70
N MET A 316 -24.49 -0.75 16.96
CA MET A 316 -25.45 -1.47 17.82
C MET A 316 -25.86 -2.89 17.36
N THR A 317 -25.73 -3.25 16.08
CA THR A 317 -26.18 -4.54 15.52
C THR A 317 -25.08 -5.48 15.10
N ASP A 318 -23.88 -4.96 14.89
CA ASP A 318 -22.77 -5.74 14.37
C ASP A 318 -21.73 -5.96 15.47
N VAL A 319 -20.99 -7.05 15.35
CA VAL A 319 -19.83 -7.33 16.19
C VAL A 319 -18.60 -7.36 15.32
N VAL A 320 -17.61 -6.54 15.67
CA VAL A 320 -16.30 -6.55 15.03
C VAL A 320 -15.35 -7.23 15.98
N VAL A 321 -14.75 -8.34 15.54
CA VAL A 321 -13.68 -9.02 16.27
C VAL A 321 -12.36 -8.68 15.59
N ARG A 322 -11.49 -8.01 16.32
CA ARG A 322 -10.13 -7.63 15.92
C ARG A 322 -9.13 -8.54 16.60
N ASP A 323 -8.24 -9.13 15.81
CA ASP A 323 -7.01 -9.72 16.32
C ASP A 323 -5.97 -8.59 16.43
N LEU A 324 -5.65 -8.18 17.66
CA LEU A 324 -4.77 -7.05 17.92
C LEU A 324 -3.30 -7.33 17.55
N GLU A 325 -2.88 -8.59 17.49
CA GLU A 325 -1.52 -8.96 17.09
C GLU A 325 -1.35 -8.94 15.57
N ARG A 326 -2.35 -9.46 14.83
CA ARG A 326 -2.32 -9.52 13.36
C ARG A 326 -2.92 -8.28 12.68
N ASN A 327 -3.56 -7.41 13.46
CA ASN A 327 -4.37 -6.28 12.98
C ASN A 327 -5.40 -6.69 11.91
N THR A 328 -6.01 -7.87 12.09
CA THR A 328 -7.08 -8.36 11.20
C THR A 328 -8.43 -8.14 11.86
N GLU A 329 -9.41 -7.72 11.07
CA GLU A 329 -10.78 -7.52 11.55
C GLU A 329 -11.76 -8.46 10.85
N THR A 330 -12.69 -9.00 11.63
CA THR A 330 -13.76 -9.85 11.16
C THR A 330 -15.09 -9.29 11.65
N ARG A 331 -16.02 -9.08 10.72
CA ARG A 331 -17.33 -8.46 11.03
C ARG A 331 -18.43 -9.51 10.99
N VAL A 332 -19.12 -9.66 12.11
CA VAL A 332 -20.30 -10.51 12.27
C VAL A 332 -21.54 -9.62 12.24
N LYS A 333 -22.36 -9.78 11.20
CA LYS A 333 -23.62 -9.04 11.04
C LYS A 333 -24.75 -9.79 11.72
N CYS A 334 -25.14 -9.38 12.93
CA CYS A 334 -26.23 -10.04 13.66
C CYS A 334 -27.62 -9.56 13.23
N ARG A 335 -27.71 -8.33 12.69
CA ARG A 335 -28.98 -7.69 12.23
C ARG A 335 -30.05 -7.54 13.33
N GLU A 336 -29.65 -7.59 14.59
CA GLU A 336 -30.47 -7.38 15.78
C GLU A 336 -29.60 -6.64 16.81
N LEU A 337 -30.22 -5.99 17.79
CA LEU A 337 -29.51 -5.28 18.86
C LEU A 337 -28.61 -6.22 19.66
N VAL A 338 -27.30 -6.01 19.60
CA VAL A 338 -26.35 -6.76 20.43
C VAL A 338 -26.35 -6.19 21.84
N LYS A 339 -26.79 -6.97 22.84
CA LYS A 339 -26.82 -6.58 24.25
C LYS A 339 -25.48 -6.81 24.95
N LYS A 340 -24.92 -8.01 24.81
CA LYS A 340 -23.65 -8.44 25.42
C LYS A 340 -22.86 -9.30 24.46
N ILE A 341 -21.54 -9.31 24.63
CA ILE A 341 -20.60 -10.06 23.81
C ILE A 341 -19.63 -10.76 24.76
N ALA A 342 -19.25 -11.99 24.45
CA ALA A 342 -18.16 -12.71 25.10
C ALA A 342 -17.33 -13.44 24.05
N VAL A 343 -16.01 -13.39 24.19
CA VAL A 343 -15.05 -14.11 23.33
C VAL A 343 -14.21 -15.04 24.17
N TYR A 344 -13.99 -16.26 23.67
CA TYR A 344 -13.06 -17.20 24.27
C TYR A 344 -12.50 -18.14 23.20
N LYS A 345 -11.17 -18.08 22.99
CA LYS A 345 -10.47 -18.83 21.93
C LYS A 345 -11.19 -18.61 20.58
N ASP A 346 -11.70 -19.68 19.99
CA ASP A 346 -12.36 -19.66 18.69
C ASP A 346 -13.86 -19.35 18.77
N HIS A 347 -14.44 -19.18 19.97
CA HIS A 347 -15.88 -18.99 20.15
C HIS A 347 -16.23 -17.54 20.49
N LEU A 348 -17.30 -17.06 19.85
CA LEU A 348 -17.92 -15.76 20.08
C LEU A 348 -19.38 -15.96 20.45
N ALA A 349 -19.76 -15.58 21.66
CA ALA A 349 -21.16 -15.54 22.08
C ALA A 349 -21.69 -14.11 22.00
N VAL A 350 -22.82 -13.94 21.31
CA VAL A 350 -23.51 -12.66 21.15
C VAL A 350 -24.91 -12.80 21.71
N GLN A 351 -25.22 -12.03 22.75
CA GLN A 351 -26.58 -11.94 23.29
C GLN A 351 -27.37 -10.91 22.48
N LEU A 352 -28.44 -11.37 21.84
CA LEU A 352 -29.47 -10.59 21.18
C LEU A 352 -30.70 -10.46 22.11
N PRO A 353 -31.74 -9.69 21.78
CA PRO A 353 -32.84 -9.43 22.70
C PRO A 353 -33.66 -10.68 23.07
N ASN A 354 -33.79 -11.63 22.14
CA ASN A 354 -34.59 -12.85 22.30
C ASN A 354 -33.78 -14.15 22.24
N GLN A 355 -32.49 -14.08 21.94
CA GLN A 355 -31.65 -15.26 21.74
C GLN A 355 -30.17 -14.98 22.01
N ILE A 356 -29.41 -16.03 22.26
CA ILE A 356 -27.95 -15.99 22.33
C ILE A 356 -27.39 -16.82 21.18
N ASN A 357 -26.59 -16.18 20.34
CA ASN A 357 -25.96 -16.81 19.19
C ASN A 357 -24.51 -17.12 19.52
N VAL A 358 -24.09 -18.37 19.29
CA VAL A 358 -22.69 -18.80 19.44
C VAL A 358 -22.11 -19.03 18.06
N TYR A 359 -21.02 -18.34 17.77
CA TYR A 359 -20.26 -18.46 16.54
C TYR A 359 -18.91 -19.12 16.84
N ALA A 360 -18.40 -19.93 15.90
CA ALA A 360 -17.01 -20.37 15.90
C ALA A 360 -16.22 -19.76 14.75
N LEU A 361 -14.96 -19.48 15.04
CA LEU A 361 -13.96 -19.07 14.09
C LEU A 361 -13.61 -20.25 13.18
N GLN A 362 -13.88 -20.10 11.89
CA GLN A 362 -13.33 -20.97 10.86
C GLN A 362 -12.03 -20.35 10.36
N THR A 363 -10.93 -21.10 10.49
CA THR A 363 -9.62 -20.77 9.94
C THR A 363 -9.65 -20.90 8.41
N GLY A 364 -10.31 -19.96 7.74
CA GLY A 364 -10.11 -19.64 6.33
C GLY A 364 -9.30 -18.35 6.19
N ASP A 365 -8.86 -18.02 4.97
CA ASP A 365 -8.24 -16.72 4.66
C ASP A 365 -9.20 -15.92 3.74
N PRO A 366 -9.95 -14.93 4.27
CA PRO A 366 -9.89 -14.37 5.64
C PRO A 366 -10.66 -15.20 6.69
N PRO A 367 -10.30 -15.09 7.98
CA PRO A 367 -10.99 -15.77 9.07
C PRO A 367 -12.46 -15.36 9.13
N ARG A 368 -13.37 -16.31 9.33
CA ARG A 368 -14.82 -16.04 9.38
C ARG A 368 -15.46 -16.74 10.56
N TYR A 369 -16.31 -16.02 11.27
CA TYR A 369 -17.17 -16.59 12.31
C TYR A 369 -18.43 -17.18 11.67
N SER A 370 -18.62 -18.50 11.80
CA SER A 370 -19.83 -19.20 11.39
C SER A 370 -20.71 -19.50 12.60
N LEU A 371 -22.02 -19.39 12.41
CA LEU A 371 -22.99 -19.64 13.49
C LEU A 371 -23.10 -21.14 13.75
N ILE A 372 -22.88 -21.57 15.00
CA ILE A 372 -23.05 -22.96 15.41
C ILE A 372 -24.40 -23.17 16.09
N SER A 373 -24.74 -22.30 17.04
CA SER A 373 -25.94 -22.48 17.88
C SER A 373 -26.73 -21.20 18.06
N ARG A 374 -28.07 -21.35 18.12
CA ARG A 374 -29.04 -20.31 18.48
C ARG A 374 -29.81 -20.77 19.70
N MET A 375 -29.61 -20.11 20.83
CA MET A 375 -30.33 -20.38 22.07
C MET A 375 -31.45 -19.36 22.24
N GLY A 376 -32.71 -19.76 22.06
CA GLY A 376 -33.87 -18.87 22.19
C GLY A 376 -34.20 -18.54 23.65
N ARG A 377 -33.48 -17.59 24.26
CA ARG A 377 -33.69 -17.13 25.64
C ARG A 377 -33.87 -15.61 25.70
N LYS A 378 -34.88 -15.17 26.45
CA LYS A 378 -35.22 -13.76 26.68
C LYS A 378 -34.61 -13.18 27.96
N GLU A 379 -33.99 -14.00 28.79
CA GLU A 379 -33.47 -13.54 30.08
C GLU A 379 -32.27 -12.60 29.91
N ASP A 380 -32.36 -11.43 30.54
CA ASP A 380 -31.27 -10.47 30.58
C ASP A 380 -30.21 -10.94 31.58
N CYS A 381 -28.94 -10.85 31.20
CA CYS A 381 -27.82 -11.20 32.07
C CYS A 381 -26.96 -9.96 32.36
N ASN A 382 -26.38 -9.92 33.57
CA ASN A 382 -25.46 -8.87 33.98
C ASN A 382 -24.13 -9.05 33.24
N LEU A 383 -23.62 -10.28 33.26
CA LEU A 383 -22.36 -10.70 32.64
C LEU A 383 -22.60 -11.97 31.82
N LEU A 384 -21.95 -12.02 30.65
CA LEU A 384 -21.99 -13.14 29.71
C LEU A 384 -20.56 -13.69 29.59
N VAL A 385 -20.43 -15.00 29.65
CA VAL A 385 -19.14 -15.69 29.48
C VAL A 385 -19.34 -16.86 28.53
N VAL A 386 -18.33 -17.11 27.68
CA VAL A 386 -18.29 -18.28 26.79
C VAL A 386 -17.01 -19.06 27.07
N THR A 387 -17.09 -20.38 27.01
CA THR A 387 -15.96 -21.32 27.19
C THR A 387 -15.89 -22.25 25.97
N ALA A 388 -15.09 -23.32 26.01
CA ALA A 388 -14.98 -24.21 24.85
C ALA A 388 -16.26 -25.00 24.54
N LYS A 389 -17.11 -25.27 25.55
CA LYS A 389 -18.34 -26.07 25.40
C LYS A 389 -19.59 -25.43 26.02
N HIS A 390 -19.40 -24.38 26.83
CA HIS A 390 -20.48 -23.80 27.63
C HIS A 390 -20.63 -22.31 27.42
N VAL A 391 -21.85 -21.83 27.59
CA VAL A 391 -22.18 -20.43 27.79
C VAL A 391 -22.62 -20.26 29.23
N VAL A 392 -22.00 -19.33 29.93
CA VAL A 392 -22.29 -19.06 31.34
C VAL A 392 -22.97 -17.71 31.46
N LEU A 393 -24.13 -17.71 32.10
CA LEU A 393 -24.97 -16.54 32.34
C LEU A 393 -24.89 -16.15 33.82
N CYS A 394 -24.61 -14.89 34.07
CA CYS A 394 -24.63 -14.33 35.42
C CYS A 394 -25.83 -13.40 35.59
N GLN A 395 -26.67 -13.70 36.58
CA GLN A 395 -27.81 -12.89 37.00
C GLN A 395 -27.65 -12.57 38.49
N GLU A 396 -27.18 -11.37 38.79
CA GLU A 396 -26.90 -10.90 40.15
C GLU A 396 -26.05 -11.87 41.00
N LYS A 397 -26.68 -12.77 41.77
CA LYS A 397 -26.06 -13.77 42.65
C LYS A 397 -26.03 -15.19 42.06
N ARG A 398 -26.68 -15.41 40.92
CA ARG A 398 -26.82 -16.73 40.28
C ARG A 398 -25.92 -16.81 39.06
N LEU A 399 -25.15 -17.89 38.98
CA LEU A 399 -24.30 -18.23 37.83
C LEU A 399 -24.81 -19.54 37.24
N GLN A 400 -25.21 -19.55 35.97
CA GLN A 400 -25.78 -20.71 35.30
C GLN A 400 -24.94 -21.12 34.09
N SER A 401 -24.61 -22.41 33.99
CA SER A 401 -23.86 -22.98 32.86
C SER A 401 -24.79 -23.74 31.92
N PHE A 402 -24.71 -23.41 30.63
CA PHE A 402 -25.46 -24.04 29.56
C PHE A 402 -24.51 -24.63 28.52
N THR A 403 -24.83 -25.80 27.97
CA THR A 403 -24.16 -26.29 26.78
C THR A 403 -24.65 -25.55 25.53
N PHE A 404 -23.92 -25.69 24.41
CA PHE A 404 -24.34 -25.11 23.13
C PHE A 404 -25.68 -25.69 22.61
N ASP A 405 -26.13 -26.84 23.12
CA ASP A 405 -27.44 -27.42 22.82
C ASP A 405 -28.58 -26.85 23.68
N ASN A 406 -28.35 -25.72 24.36
CA ASN A 406 -29.31 -25.03 25.22
C ASN A 406 -29.76 -25.83 26.47
N GLN A 407 -29.01 -26.87 26.85
CA GLN A 407 -29.27 -27.63 28.08
C GLN A 407 -28.56 -26.98 29.26
N GLN A 408 -29.29 -26.77 30.36
CA GLN A 408 -28.70 -26.30 31.62
C GLN A 408 -28.00 -27.46 32.30
N GLU A 409 -26.68 -27.37 32.45
CA GLU A 409 -25.95 -28.38 33.23
C GLU A 409 -25.94 -28.05 34.70
N ARG A 410 -25.68 -26.77 35.05
CA ARG A 410 -25.36 -26.38 36.44
C ARG A 410 -25.78 -24.97 36.77
N GLU A 411 -25.93 -24.76 38.07
CA GLU A 411 -26.20 -23.47 38.67
C GLU A 411 -25.45 -23.33 40.00
N TRP A 412 -24.81 -22.19 40.21
CA TRP A 412 -24.18 -21.79 41.46
C TRP A 412 -24.86 -20.54 41.99
N THR A 413 -25.14 -20.50 43.29
CA THR A 413 -25.67 -19.31 43.97
C THR A 413 -24.64 -18.81 44.98
N THR A 414 -24.27 -17.54 44.87
CA THR A 414 -23.26 -16.89 45.73
C THR A 414 -23.92 -16.07 46.85
N GLU A 415 -23.18 -15.78 47.91
CA GLU A 415 -23.67 -14.99 49.06
C GLU A 415 -24.02 -13.54 48.68
N SER A 416 -23.21 -12.95 47.79
CA SER A 416 -23.31 -11.57 47.33
C SER A 416 -23.36 -11.49 45.81
N VAL A 417 -23.65 -10.30 45.28
CA VAL A 417 -23.73 -10.02 43.84
C VAL A 417 -22.34 -10.16 43.21
N ILE A 418 -22.29 -10.82 42.06
CA ILE A 418 -21.07 -10.99 41.27
C ILE A 418 -20.80 -9.68 40.52
N ARG A 419 -19.67 -9.03 40.84
CA ARG A 419 -19.25 -7.76 40.24
C ARG A 419 -18.32 -7.95 39.04
N TYR A 420 -17.45 -8.95 39.11
CA TYR A 420 -16.43 -9.21 38.10
C TYR A 420 -16.27 -10.71 37.83
N ILE A 421 -16.06 -11.08 36.57
CA ILE A 421 -15.83 -12.47 36.15
C ILE A 421 -14.66 -12.51 35.18
N LYS A 422 -13.72 -13.44 35.40
CA LYS A 422 -12.63 -13.74 34.46
C LYS A 422 -12.50 -15.23 34.21
N VAL A 423 -12.33 -15.62 32.95
CA VAL A 423 -12.03 -17.01 32.58
C VAL A 423 -10.53 -17.24 32.67
N VAL A 424 -10.10 -18.12 33.59
CA VAL A 424 -8.70 -18.51 33.78
C VAL A 424 -8.28 -19.60 32.78
N GLY A 425 -9.28 -20.28 32.19
CA GLY A 425 -9.11 -21.36 31.23
C GLY A 425 -8.91 -22.72 31.89
N GLY A 426 -8.62 -23.74 31.09
CA GLY A 426 -8.48 -25.12 31.52
C GLY A 426 -8.72 -26.10 30.37
N PRO A 427 -8.76 -27.41 30.64
CA PRO A 427 -9.21 -28.39 29.67
C PRO A 427 -10.68 -28.11 29.29
N PRO A 428 -11.09 -28.39 28.03
CA PRO A 428 -12.43 -28.06 27.54
C PRO A 428 -13.52 -28.81 28.33
N GLY A 429 -14.42 -28.08 28.98
CA GLY A 429 -15.46 -28.58 29.88
C GLY A 429 -15.08 -28.52 31.37
N ASN A 430 -13.81 -28.28 31.68
CA ASN A 430 -13.28 -28.14 33.04
C ASN A 430 -12.61 -26.76 33.23
N GLU A 431 -13.01 -25.75 32.46
CA GLU A 431 -12.44 -24.42 32.58
C GLU A 431 -12.73 -23.80 33.95
N GLY A 432 -11.73 -23.10 34.49
CA GLY A 432 -11.86 -22.31 35.71
C GLY A 432 -12.35 -20.90 35.42
N ILE A 433 -13.33 -20.46 36.20
CA ILE A 433 -13.90 -19.11 36.21
C ILE A 433 -13.61 -18.51 37.58
N LEU A 434 -13.08 -17.29 37.58
CA LEU A 434 -12.78 -16.52 38.78
C LEU A 434 -13.86 -15.45 38.96
N LEU A 435 -14.43 -15.38 40.16
CA LEU A 435 -15.52 -14.50 40.53
C LEU A 435 -15.07 -13.52 41.61
N GLY A 436 -15.32 -12.24 41.39
CA GLY A 436 -15.20 -11.19 42.41
C GLY A 436 -16.58 -10.79 42.92
N LEU A 437 -16.81 -10.97 44.22
CA LEU A 437 -18.09 -10.68 44.86
C LEU A 437 -18.10 -9.29 45.51
N GLY A 438 -19.30 -8.71 45.63
CA GLY A 438 -19.49 -7.42 46.31
C GLY A 438 -19.27 -7.45 47.82
N ASN A 439 -19.08 -8.62 48.44
CA ASN A 439 -18.69 -8.75 49.85
C ASN A 439 -17.18 -8.95 50.04
N GLY A 440 -16.38 -8.82 48.97
CA GLY A 440 -14.93 -8.98 49.00
C GLY A 440 -14.43 -10.42 48.89
N ALA A 441 -15.31 -11.41 48.76
CA ALA A 441 -14.90 -12.80 48.55
C ALA A 441 -14.53 -13.07 47.08
N ILE A 442 -13.45 -13.84 46.90
CA ILE A 442 -12.95 -14.27 45.60
C ILE A 442 -13.14 -15.78 45.49
N LEU A 443 -13.99 -16.19 44.56
CA LEU A 443 -14.34 -17.59 44.34
C LEU A 443 -13.76 -18.08 43.02
N GLN A 444 -13.23 -19.29 43.03
CA GLN A 444 -12.88 -20.03 41.84
C GLN A 444 -13.90 -21.14 41.61
N VAL A 445 -14.55 -21.12 40.46
CA VAL A 445 -15.53 -22.12 40.04
C VAL A 445 -14.96 -22.89 38.85
N PHE A 446 -14.91 -24.21 38.95
CA PHE A 446 -14.64 -25.06 37.80
C PHE A 446 -15.97 -25.56 37.24
N LEU A 447 -16.15 -25.51 35.91
CA LEU A 447 -17.42 -25.90 35.29
C LEU A 447 -17.83 -27.35 35.60
N ASN A 448 -16.86 -28.24 35.84
CA ASN A 448 -17.10 -29.63 36.20
C ASN A 448 -17.34 -29.87 37.69
N ASN A 449 -17.15 -28.86 38.55
CA ASN A 449 -17.29 -28.98 39.99
C ASN A 449 -18.57 -28.27 40.47
N PRO A 450 -19.46 -28.93 41.24
CA PRO A 450 -20.64 -28.28 41.78
C PRO A 450 -20.30 -27.25 42.88
N PHE A 451 -19.12 -27.33 43.49
CA PHE A 451 -18.71 -26.44 44.56
C PHE A 451 -17.81 -25.30 44.06
N ALA A 452 -18.08 -24.08 44.56
CA ALA A 452 -17.20 -22.93 44.39
C ALA A 452 -16.13 -22.94 45.48
N THR A 453 -14.86 -22.83 45.10
CA THR A 453 -13.74 -22.78 46.05
C THR A 453 -13.43 -21.33 46.41
N GLU A 454 -13.51 -20.97 47.68
CA GLU A 454 -13.08 -19.66 48.17
C GLU A 454 -11.55 -19.58 48.25
N LEU A 455 -10.97 -18.62 47.53
CA LEU A 455 -9.53 -18.40 47.52
C LEU A 455 -9.12 -17.47 48.66
N ILE A 456 -9.68 -16.26 48.65
CA ILE A 456 -9.37 -15.14 49.55
C ILE A 456 -10.66 -14.34 49.81
N LYS A 457 -10.79 -13.80 51.02
CA LYS A 457 -11.89 -12.88 51.39
C LYS A 457 -11.34 -11.59 51.96
N GLN A 458 -11.72 -10.49 51.33
CA GLN A 458 -11.41 -9.13 51.74
C GLN A 458 -12.59 -8.50 52.47
N THR A 459 -12.34 -7.37 53.13
CA THR A 459 -13.38 -6.57 53.79
C THR A 459 -14.12 -5.65 52.82
N THR A 460 -13.49 -5.32 51.68
CA THR A 460 -13.98 -4.38 50.69
C THR A 460 -14.46 -5.10 49.43
N SER A 461 -15.43 -4.52 48.74
CA SER A 461 -16.00 -5.06 47.51
C SER A 461 -14.98 -5.00 46.37
N ILE A 462 -15.03 -5.98 45.47
CA ILE A 462 -14.07 -6.15 44.38
C ILE A 462 -14.57 -5.49 43.11
N THR A 463 -13.72 -4.67 42.48
CA THR A 463 -14.01 -3.98 41.21
C THR A 463 -13.38 -4.69 40.02
N CYS A 464 -12.12 -5.12 40.16
CA CYS A 464 -11.36 -5.81 39.13
C CYS A 464 -10.44 -6.86 39.77
N LEU A 465 -10.17 -7.95 39.07
CA LEU A 465 -9.21 -8.95 39.51
C LEU A 465 -8.50 -9.61 38.32
N ASP A 466 -7.29 -10.09 38.56
CA ASP A 466 -6.55 -10.86 37.59
C ASP A 466 -5.59 -11.85 38.27
N ILE A 467 -5.29 -12.96 37.60
CA ILE A 467 -4.39 -14.00 38.05
C ILE A 467 -3.25 -14.20 37.05
N ASN A 468 -2.05 -14.51 37.55
CA ASN A 468 -0.89 -14.77 36.71
C ASN A 468 -1.01 -16.11 35.95
N SER A 469 -0.13 -16.33 34.97
CA SER A 469 -0.16 -17.52 34.08
C SER A 469 -0.02 -18.85 34.83
N SER A 470 0.87 -18.93 35.83
CA SER A 470 1.07 -20.10 36.69
C SER A 470 -0.02 -20.31 37.74
N ARG A 471 -0.97 -19.38 37.87
CA ARG A 471 -2.07 -19.40 38.85
C ARG A 471 -1.60 -19.43 40.30
N GLN A 472 -0.45 -18.81 40.57
CA GLN A 472 0.14 -18.70 41.90
C GLN A 472 -0.09 -17.31 42.50
N LYS A 473 -0.20 -16.25 41.68
CA LYS A 473 -0.34 -14.87 42.15
C LYS A 473 -1.67 -14.28 41.70
N LEU A 474 -2.36 -13.61 42.60
CA LEU A 474 -3.66 -12.98 42.37
C LEU A 474 -3.54 -11.47 42.64
N ALA A 475 -3.90 -10.65 41.66
CA ALA A 475 -4.04 -9.21 41.80
C ALA A 475 -5.51 -8.84 41.90
N VAL A 476 -5.84 -7.96 42.84
CA VAL A 476 -7.22 -7.55 43.14
C VAL A 476 -7.27 -6.05 43.29
N VAL A 477 -8.23 -5.40 42.65
CA VAL A 477 -8.54 -3.99 42.87
C VAL A 477 -9.86 -3.91 43.62
N ASP A 478 -9.84 -3.18 44.74
CA ASP A 478 -11.02 -2.97 45.58
C ASP A 478 -11.77 -1.66 45.24
N GLU A 479 -12.89 -1.42 45.91
CA GLU A 479 -13.67 -0.17 45.76
C GLU A 479 -12.96 1.09 46.26
N ASN A 480 -11.90 0.95 47.08
CA ASN A 480 -11.08 2.07 47.53
C ASN A 480 -9.99 2.45 46.52
N ASN A 481 -9.99 1.82 45.34
CA ASN A 481 -8.98 1.98 44.29
C ASN A 481 -7.58 1.58 44.77
N VAL A 482 -7.45 0.48 45.51
CA VAL A 482 -6.15 -0.10 45.91
C VAL A 482 -5.93 -1.42 45.20
N CYS A 483 -4.77 -1.59 44.56
CA CYS A 483 -4.33 -2.85 43.99
C CYS A 483 -3.59 -3.68 45.05
N LEU A 484 -4.10 -4.86 45.35
CA LEU A 484 -3.58 -5.81 46.32
C LEU A 484 -3.12 -7.08 45.60
N VAL A 485 -1.88 -7.50 45.83
CA VAL A 485 -1.32 -8.72 45.21
C VAL A 485 -1.06 -9.78 46.27
N TYR A 486 -1.63 -10.96 46.07
CA TYR A 486 -1.51 -12.11 46.96
C TYR A 486 -0.78 -13.27 46.29
N ASP A 487 -0.08 -14.05 47.09
CA ASP A 487 0.33 -15.40 46.73
C ASP A 487 -0.75 -16.39 47.18
N LEU A 488 -1.24 -17.22 46.27
CA LEU A 488 -2.33 -18.18 46.49
C LEU A 488 -1.86 -19.41 47.29
N ASN A 489 -0.57 -19.75 47.25
CA ASN A 489 -0.04 -20.88 48.00
C ASN A 489 0.06 -20.55 49.49
N SER A 490 0.65 -19.40 49.82
CA SER A 490 0.80 -18.94 51.20
C SER A 490 -0.41 -18.16 51.74
N LYS A 491 -1.28 -17.68 50.84
CA LYS A 491 -2.36 -16.71 51.11
C LYS A 491 -1.87 -15.39 51.72
N GLN A 492 -0.58 -15.06 51.58
CA GLN A 492 -0.01 -13.83 52.09
C GLN A 492 -0.09 -12.70 51.06
N LEU A 493 -0.23 -11.47 51.56
CA LEU A 493 -0.16 -10.25 50.75
C LEU A 493 1.32 -9.96 50.41
N LEU A 494 1.65 -9.87 49.12
CA LEU A 494 2.99 -9.56 48.63
C LEU A 494 3.26 -8.05 48.68
N PHE A 495 2.36 -7.25 48.10
CA PHE A 495 2.44 -5.79 48.11
C PHE A 495 1.07 -5.14 47.82
N GLN A 496 0.98 -3.84 48.08
CA GLN A 496 -0.20 -3.01 47.81
C GLN A 496 0.19 -1.70 47.11
N GLU A 497 -0.63 -1.24 46.19
CA GLU A 497 -0.43 0.02 45.45
C GLU A 497 -1.72 0.86 45.44
N PRO A 498 -1.67 2.16 45.81
CA PRO A 498 -2.84 3.03 45.81
C PRO A 498 -3.18 3.54 44.40
N HIS A 499 -4.38 4.09 44.25
CA HIS A 499 -4.87 4.73 43.01
C HIS A 499 -4.92 3.80 41.79
N ALA A 500 -5.38 2.57 41.97
CA ALA A 500 -5.61 1.63 40.88
C ALA A 500 -7.11 1.45 40.61
N ASN A 501 -7.52 1.57 39.35
CA ASN A 501 -8.89 1.35 38.88
C ASN A 501 -9.05 -0.01 38.18
N SER A 502 -8.00 -0.49 37.52
CA SER A 502 -7.98 -1.79 36.85
C SER A 502 -6.57 -2.38 36.84
N VAL A 503 -6.47 -3.70 36.72
CA VAL A 503 -5.21 -4.45 36.74
C VAL A 503 -5.22 -5.57 35.71
N SER A 504 -4.06 -5.85 35.12
CA SER A 504 -3.83 -7.02 34.28
C SER A 504 -2.42 -7.57 34.49
N TRP A 505 -2.30 -8.90 34.60
CA TRP A 505 -1.01 -9.59 34.54
C TRP A 505 -0.52 -9.71 33.11
N ASN A 506 0.80 -9.74 32.92
CA ASN A 506 1.40 -10.03 31.63
C ASN A 506 1.22 -11.53 31.30
N SER A 507 0.74 -11.82 30.10
CA SER A 507 0.52 -13.20 29.65
C SER A 507 1.80 -13.99 29.38
N GLN A 508 2.93 -13.31 29.13
CA GLN A 508 4.22 -13.94 28.81
C GLN A 508 5.21 -13.93 29.99
N ASN A 509 5.05 -13.01 30.94
CA ASN A 509 5.92 -12.89 32.11
C ASN A 509 5.11 -12.91 33.42
N GLU A 510 5.41 -13.86 34.30
CA GLU A 510 4.62 -14.14 35.50
C GLU A 510 4.77 -13.09 36.61
N ASP A 511 5.87 -12.34 36.60
CA ASP A 511 6.20 -11.39 37.66
C ASP A 511 5.82 -9.95 37.29
N MET A 512 5.24 -9.74 36.12
CA MET A 512 4.94 -8.40 35.62
C MET A 512 3.44 -8.15 35.56
N LEU A 513 3.00 -7.06 36.15
CA LEU A 513 1.62 -6.59 36.06
C LEU A 513 1.57 -5.13 35.65
N CYS A 514 0.43 -4.75 35.08
CA CYS A 514 0.11 -3.39 34.72
C CYS A 514 -1.21 -2.99 35.37
N TYR A 515 -1.28 -1.80 35.95
CA TYR A 515 -2.51 -1.22 36.48
C TYR A 515 -2.66 0.23 36.03
N SER A 516 -3.90 0.72 35.96
CA SER A 516 -4.18 2.12 35.61
C SER A 516 -4.94 2.83 36.70
N GLY A 517 -4.65 4.12 36.88
CA GLY A 517 -5.45 5.03 37.68
C GLY A 517 -4.92 6.46 37.67
N ASN A 518 -5.76 7.42 38.05
CA ASN A 518 -5.47 8.87 37.97
C ASN A 518 -4.96 9.36 36.59
N GLY A 519 -5.37 8.73 35.49
CA GLY A 519 -4.87 9.07 34.14
C GLY A 519 -3.40 8.70 33.91
N GLN A 520 -2.90 7.71 34.66
CA GLN A 520 -1.58 7.14 34.51
C GLN A 520 -1.68 5.61 34.40
N LEU A 521 -0.69 5.05 33.71
CA LEU A 521 -0.46 3.63 33.53
C LEU A 521 0.80 3.28 34.31
N HIS A 522 0.68 2.28 35.18
CA HIS A 522 1.70 1.87 36.13
C HIS A 522 2.11 0.43 35.86
N ILE A 523 3.41 0.20 35.78
CA ILE A 523 3.99 -1.09 35.43
C ILE A 523 4.91 -1.49 36.54
N LYS A 524 4.67 -2.69 37.07
CA LYS A 524 5.42 -3.23 38.18
C LYS A 524 5.93 -4.62 37.83
N ALA A 525 7.24 -4.78 37.96
CA ALA A 525 7.90 -6.08 37.91
C ALA A 525 8.23 -6.51 39.35
N ALA A 526 7.80 -7.70 39.74
CA ALA A 526 8.01 -8.28 41.06
C ALA A 526 7.80 -7.26 42.22
N ASN A 527 8.79 -7.15 43.11
CA ASN A 527 8.79 -6.19 44.22
C ASN A 527 9.70 -4.97 43.94
N PHE A 528 9.86 -4.60 42.67
CA PHE A 528 10.64 -3.43 42.29
C PHE A 528 9.77 -2.15 42.28
N PRO A 529 10.39 -0.96 42.28
CA PRO A 529 9.68 0.30 42.12
C PRO A 529 8.87 0.35 40.83
N VAL A 530 7.71 0.99 40.92
CA VAL A 530 6.76 1.13 39.81
C VAL A 530 7.26 2.15 38.79
N HIS A 531 7.13 1.80 37.51
CA HIS A 531 7.31 2.73 36.40
C HIS A 531 5.97 3.30 35.92
N SER A 532 5.85 4.62 35.81
CA SER A 532 4.59 5.31 35.46
C SER A 532 4.67 6.06 34.14
N GLN A 533 3.60 5.97 33.33
CA GLN A 533 3.43 6.70 32.08
C GLN A 533 2.05 7.36 32.01
N LYS A 534 1.95 8.58 31.48
CA LYS A 534 0.65 9.25 31.32
C LYS A 534 -0.18 8.56 30.23
N MET A 535 -1.44 8.26 30.54
CA MET A 535 -2.32 7.53 29.61
C MET A 535 -3.80 7.74 30.00
N GLN A 536 -4.71 7.80 29.02
CA GLN A 536 -6.14 7.92 29.26
C GLN A 536 -6.85 6.59 29.05
N GLY A 537 -7.60 6.13 30.05
CA GLY A 537 -8.42 4.91 29.95
C GLY A 537 -8.05 3.86 30.99
N PHE A 538 -8.64 2.68 30.84
CA PHE A 538 -8.45 1.55 31.74
C PHE A 538 -7.63 0.46 31.06
N VAL A 539 -6.71 -0.16 31.80
CA VAL A 539 -5.98 -1.35 31.34
C VAL A 539 -6.92 -2.54 31.36
N VAL A 540 -7.05 -3.22 30.22
CA VAL A 540 -7.92 -4.40 30.03
C VAL A 540 -7.09 -5.67 29.80
N GLY A 541 -5.88 -5.54 29.27
CA GLY A 541 -5.00 -6.68 29.03
C GLY A 541 -3.53 -6.27 28.92
N PHE A 542 -2.65 -7.21 29.18
CA PHE A 542 -1.20 -7.05 29.05
C PHE A 542 -0.58 -8.31 28.44
N ALA A 543 0.02 -8.18 27.27
CA ALA A 543 0.62 -9.29 26.55
C ALA A 543 1.96 -8.88 25.92
N GLY A 544 3.05 -9.53 26.32
CA GLY A 544 4.38 -9.19 25.81
C GLY A 544 4.75 -7.75 26.19
N PRO A 545 5.18 -6.91 25.23
CA PRO A 545 5.43 -5.48 25.47
C PRO A 545 4.16 -4.61 25.35
N GLN A 546 3.04 -5.17 24.88
CA GLN A 546 1.84 -4.42 24.54
C GLN A 546 0.83 -4.41 25.69
N VAL A 547 0.39 -3.21 26.07
CA VAL A 547 -0.71 -3.01 27.00
C VAL A 547 -1.95 -2.55 26.24
N TYR A 548 -3.06 -3.25 26.44
CA TYR A 548 -4.34 -2.95 25.82
C TYR A 548 -5.16 -2.04 26.73
N CYS A 549 -5.39 -0.83 26.27
CA CYS A 549 -6.06 0.22 27.02
C CYS A 549 -7.37 0.62 26.35
N LEU A 550 -8.46 0.66 27.12
CA LEU A 550 -9.77 1.06 26.63
C LEU A 550 -10.10 2.46 27.12
N HIS A 551 -10.34 3.37 26.17
CA HIS A 551 -10.86 4.71 26.43
C HIS A 551 -12.18 4.91 25.68
N VAL A 552 -13.29 4.97 26.42
CA VAL A 552 -14.65 5.07 25.88
C VAL A 552 -14.98 3.88 24.97
N GLN A 553 -14.83 4.01 23.65
CA GLN A 553 -15.04 2.96 22.64
C GLN A 553 -13.74 2.58 21.91
N ASN A 554 -12.67 3.35 22.09
CA ASN A 554 -11.42 3.15 21.37
C ASN A 554 -10.47 2.29 22.20
N MET A 555 -10.03 1.19 21.59
CA MET A 555 -8.94 0.37 22.12
C MET A 555 -7.62 0.92 21.57
N SER A 556 -6.74 1.38 22.45
CA SER A 556 -5.38 1.79 22.13
C SER A 556 -4.38 0.74 22.60
N ILE A 557 -3.41 0.42 21.75
CA ILE A 557 -2.28 -0.44 22.09
C ILE A 557 -1.13 0.48 22.50
N VAL A 558 -0.62 0.32 23.72
CA VAL A 558 0.53 1.06 24.23
C VAL A 558 1.70 0.11 24.32
N GLU A 559 2.75 0.37 23.57
CA GLU A 559 4.00 -0.38 23.66
C GLU A 559 4.86 0.18 24.80
N VAL A 560 5.22 -0.70 25.72
CA VAL A 560 6.00 -0.35 26.90
C VAL A 560 7.44 -0.77 26.67
N PRO A 561 8.41 0.16 26.72
CA PRO A 561 9.82 -0.20 26.70
C PRO A 561 10.20 -0.94 27.98
N GLN A 562 10.72 -2.16 27.84
CA GLN A 562 11.05 -3.01 28.99
C GLN A 562 12.47 -2.82 29.52
N SER A 563 13.21 -1.83 29.00
CA SER A 563 14.60 -1.56 29.39
C SER A 563 14.72 -1.28 30.89
N HIS A 564 13.83 -0.47 31.46
CA HIS A 564 13.86 -0.14 32.89
C HIS A 564 13.69 -1.39 33.76
N SER A 565 12.67 -2.20 33.47
CA SER A 565 12.41 -3.47 34.17
C SER A 565 13.61 -4.41 34.06
N MET A 566 14.23 -4.50 32.88
CA MET A 566 15.40 -5.35 32.64
C MET A 566 16.59 -4.91 33.50
N PHE A 567 16.92 -3.62 33.54
CA PHE A 567 18.03 -3.10 34.36
C PHE A 567 17.82 -3.37 35.86
N GLN A 568 16.58 -3.28 36.35
CA GLN A 568 16.27 -3.62 37.75
C GLN A 568 16.63 -5.08 38.10
N TYR A 569 16.44 -6.03 37.17
CA TYR A 569 16.86 -7.42 37.34
C TYR A 569 18.38 -7.59 37.17
N LEU A 570 18.97 -6.88 36.21
CA LEU A 570 20.40 -6.92 35.93
C LEU A 570 21.23 -6.44 37.13
N ASP A 571 20.84 -5.32 37.76
CA ASP A 571 21.52 -4.76 38.92
C ASP A 571 21.53 -5.70 40.13
N LYS A 572 20.55 -6.60 40.22
CA LYS A 572 20.47 -7.65 41.26
C LYS A 572 21.19 -8.95 40.88
N GLY A 573 21.78 -9.04 39.69
CA GLY A 573 22.44 -10.25 39.18
C GLY A 573 21.48 -11.38 38.79
N LEU A 574 20.20 -11.08 38.57
CA LEU A 574 19.18 -12.08 38.17
C LEU A 574 19.11 -12.18 36.64
N PHE A 575 20.13 -12.79 36.03
CA PHE A 575 20.32 -12.78 34.58
C PHE A 575 19.23 -13.54 33.79
N GLU A 576 18.68 -14.64 34.32
CA GLU A 576 17.62 -15.39 33.64
C GLU A 576 16.30 -14.60 33.58
N ALA A 577 15.94 -13.94 34.68
CA ALA A 577 14.77 -13.07 34.73
C ALA A 577 14.96 -11.84 33.82
N ALA A 578 16.15 -11.22 33.84
CA ALA A 578 16.49 -10.12 32.94
C ALA A 578 16.40 -10.54 31.46
N TYR A 579 16.87 -11.75 31.12
CA TYR A 579 16.73 -12.32 29.78
C TYR A 579 15.26 -12.53 29.36
N SER A 580 14.43 -13.05 30.27
CA SER A 580 13.00 -13.24 30.00
C SER A 580 12.28 -11.92 29.72
N VAL A 581 12.63 -10.86 30.46
CA VAL A 581 12.10 -9.50 30.25
C VAL A 581 12.61 -8.90 28.94
N ALA A 582 13.91 -9.07 28.65
CA ALA A 582 14.52 -8.61 27.41
C ALA A 582 13.86 -9.25 26.17
N CYS A 583 13.44 -10.52 26.27
CA CYS A 583 12.72 -11.21 25.20
C CYS A 583 11.37 -10.57 24.85
N LEU A 584 10.74 -9.83 25.77
CA LEU A 584 9.48 -9.12 25.52
C LEU A 584 9.67 -7.93 24.58
N GLY A 585 10.86 -7.32 24.56
CA GLY A 585 11.17 -6.17 23.70
C GLY A 585 12.03 -5.15 24.40
N VAL A 586 13.33 -5.14 24.07
CA VAL A 586 14.32 -4.12 24.48
C VAL A 586 15.21 -3.79 23.28
N THR A 587 15.92 -2.66 23.36
CA THR A 587 16.80 -2.23 22.26
C THR A 587 18.04 -3.13 22.13
N ASP A 588 18.70 -3.10 20.97
CA ASP A 588 19.94 -3.85 20.77
C ASP A 588 21.06 -3.39 21.72
N ALA A 589 21.07 -2.10 22.09
CA ALA A 589 21.98 -1.56 23.09
C ALA A 589 21.74 -2.16 24.49
N ASP A 590 20.47 -2.33 24.87
CA ASP A 590 20.09 -2.96 26.12
C ASP A 590 20.41 -4.47 26.12
N TRP A 591 20.21 -5.15 24.99
CA TRP A 591 20.65 -6.53 24.82
C TRP A 591 22.16 -6.70 24.98
N ARG A 592 22.94 -5.76 24.42
CA ARG A 592 24.39 -5.73 24.57
C ARG A 592 24.78 -5.48 26.03
N ALA A 593 24.09 -4.58 26.74
CA ALA A 593 24.32 -4.33 28.16
C ALA A 593 24.03 -5.57 29.01
N LEU A 594 22.92 -6.28 28.75
CA LEU A 594 22.60 -7.56 29.38
C LEU A 594 23.66 -8.63 29.07
N ALA A 595 24.10 -8.72 27.82
CA ALA A 595 25.11 -9.70 27.40
C ALA A 595 26.46 -9.47 28.09
N ILE A 596 26.89 -8.21 28.18
CA ILE A 596 28.12 -7.81 28.88
C ILE A 596 27.97 -8.05 30.39
N GLY A 597 26.87 -7.63 31.00
CA GLY A 597 26.62 -7.83 32.43
C GLY A 597 26.56 -9.32 32.81
N ALA A 598 25.94 -10.15 31.98
CA ALA A 598 25.93 -11.61 32.16
C ALA A 598 27.32 -12.22 31.99
N LEU A 599 28.11 -11.74 31.02
CA LEU A 599 29.48 -12.20 30.79
C LEU A 599 30.41 -11.83 31.96
N GLU A 600 30.30 -10.63 32.52
CA GLU A 600 31.04 -10.19 33.71
C GLU A 600 30.61 -10.94 34.99
N GLY A 601 29.32 -11.31 35.05
CA GLY A 601 28.75 -12.18 36.07
C GLY A 601 29.01 -13.67 35.86
N LEU A 602 29.82 -14.04 34.85
CA LEU A 602 30.18 -15.42 34.49
C LEU A 602 28.98 -16.34 34.15
N ASN A 603 27.83 -15.77 33.78
CA ASN A 603 26.71 -16.52 33.23
C ASN A 603 26.83 -16.62 31.71
N LEU A 604 27.63 -17.60 31.27
CA LEU A 604 27.96 -17.81 29.86
C LEU A 604 26.73 -18.17 29.00
N GLU A 605 25.75 -18.88 29.56
CA GLU A 605 24.54 -19.29 28.85
C GLU A 605 23.67 -18.10 28.43
N VAL A 606 23.39 -17.19 29.37
CA VAL A 606 22.62 -15.97 29.06
C VAL A 606 23.41 -15.05 28.15
N ALA A 607 24.71 -14.89 28.40
CA ALA A 607 25.59 -14.07 27.56
C ALA A 607 25.62 -14.57 26.11
N LYS A 608 25.77 -15.89 25.89
CA LYS A 608 25.76 -16.52 24.58
C LYS A 608 24.45 -16.31 23.84
N LYS A 609 23.31 -16.53 24.51
CA LYS A 609 21.98 -16.29 23.94
C LYS A 609 21.77 -14.82 23.57
N ALA A 610 22.24 -13.90 24.41
CA ALA A 610 22.13 -12.47 24.16
C ALA A 610 23.05 -12.01 23.01
N PHE A 611 24.32 -12.39 22.98
CA PHE A 611 25.25 -12.07 21.88
C PHE A 611 24.86 -12.73 20.55
N ALA A 612 24.26 -13.92 20.58
CA ALA A 612 23.71 -14.57 19.39
C ALA A 612 22.59 -13.75 18.75
N ARG A 613 21.76 -13.10 19.60
CA ARG A 613 20.68 -12.23 19.16
C ARG A 613 21.17 -10.89 18.60
N VAL A 614 22.22 -10.30 19.19
CA VAL A 614 22.84 -9.05 18.71
C VAL A 614 23.79 -9.29 17.52
N HIS A 615 24.03 -10.57 17.16
CA HIS A 615 24.96 -10.98 16.11
C HIS A 615 26.42 -10.51 16.34
N GLU A 616 26.84 -10.38 17.60
CA GLU A 616 28.22 -10.03 17.94
C GLU A 616 29.12 -11.27 17.95
N THR A 617 29.62 -11.63 16.77
CA THR A 617 30.49 -12.78 16.53
C THR A 617 31.77 -12.74 17.36
N ARG A 618 32.30 -11.55 17.67
CA ARG A 618 33.53 -11.38 18.46
C ARG A 618 33.43 -11.97 19.86
N TYR A 619 32.34 -11.71 20.57
CA TYR A 619 32.12 -12.24 21.92
C TYR A 619 31.66 -13.70 21.89
N LEU A 620 30.91 -14.12 20.87
CA LEU A 620 30.55 -15.54 20.69
C LEU A 620 31.78 -16.41 20.46
N ASN A 621 32.72 -15.97 19.63
CA ASN A 621 33.98 -16.66 19.42
C ASN A 621 34.82 -16.72 20.70
N LEU A 622 34.76 -15.69 21.55
CA LEU A 622 35.42 -15.69 22.85
C LEU A 622 34.77 -16.74 23.78
N ILE A 623 33.45 -16.71 23.93
CA ILE A 623 32.71 -17.67 24.76
C ILE A 623 32.95 -19.10 24.27
N GLN A 624 32.93 -19.33 22.96
CA GLN A 624 33.22 -20.64 22.38
C GLN A 624 34.66 -21.09 22.66
N LYS A 625 35.65 -20.18 22.57
CA LYS A 625 37.04 -20.50 22.96
C LYS A 625 37.17 -20.86 24.43
N VAL A 626 36.41 -20.21 25.31
CA VAL A 626 36.38 -20.52 26.75
C VAL A 626 35.72 -21.88 26.98
N GLU A 627 34.56 -22.15 26.38
CA GLU A 627 33.85 -23.44 26.46
C GLU A 627 34.68 -24.61 25.89
N ASP A 628 35.33 -24.41 24.73
CA ASP A 628 36.16 -25.44 24.08
C ASP A 628 37.40 -25.77 24.92
N LYS A 629 37.98 -24.77 25.59
CA LYS A 629 39.06 -24.98 26.56
C LYS A 629 38.59 -25.74 27.79
N GLU A 630 37.47 -25.34 28.40
CA GLU A 630 36.87 -26.05 29.54
C GLU A 630 36.58 -27.52 29.21
N ARG A 631 36.13 -27.82 27.98
CA ARG A 631 35.90 -29.19 27.51
C ARG A 631 37.19 -29.99 27.27
N ALA A 632 38.26 -29.32 26.85
CA ALA A 632 39.53 -29.97 26.51
C ALA A 632 40.39 -30.28 27.75
N THR A 633 40.41 -29.40 28.74
CA THR A 633 41.24 -29.54 29.95
C THR A 633 40.51 -30.22 31.11
N GLY A 634 39.17 -30.14 31.15
CA GLY A 634 38.37 -30.63 32.27
C GLY A 634 38.51 -29.80 33.55
N GLU A 635 39.39 -28.79 33.55
CA GLU A 635 39.57 -27.81 34.63
C GLU A 635 39.00 -26.47 34.17
N ARG A 636 38.15 -25.88 35.00
CA ARG A 636 37.64 -24.52 34.78
C ARG A 636 38.80 -23.55 34.96
N ASP A 637 39.12 -22.77 33.92
CA ASP A 637 40.11 -21.68 34.01
C ASP A 637 39.79 -20.81 35.24
N ALA A 638 40.81 -20.31 35.93
CA ALA A 638 40.60 -19.41 37.06
C ALA A 638 39.71 -18.24 36.61
N ASP A 639 38.68 -17.90 37.40
CA ASP A 639 37.70 -16.86 37.08
C ASP A 639 38.38 -15.53 36.67
N ASP A 640 39.58 -15.26 37.20
CA ASP A 640 40.40 -14.10 36.88
C ASP A 640 40.96 -14.12 35.44
N ILE A 641 41.30 -15.27 34.86
CA ILE A 641 41.78 -15.39 33.47
C ILE A 641 40.64 -15.11 32.49
N VAL A 642 39.46 -15.69 32.75
CA VAL A 642 38.27 -15.47 31.91
C VAL A 642 37.86 -13.99 31.99
N ARG A 643 37.84 -13.40 33.20
CA ARG A 643 37.61 -11.96 33.37
C ARG A 643 38.67 -11.09 32.70
N ALA A 644 39.95 -11.48 32.74
CA ALA A 644 41.02 -10.78 32.05
C ALA A 644 40.82 -10.75 30.53
N GLN A 645 40.42 -11.89 29.95
CA GLN A 645 40.10 -11.97 28.52
C GLN A 645 38.90 -11.09 28.17
N VAL A 646 37.84 -11.11 28.99
CA VAL A 646 36.66 -10.25 28.80
C VAL A 646 37.05 -8.77 28.85
N TYR A 647 37.82 -8.34 29.85
CA TYR A 647 38.29 -6.96 29.97
C TYR A 647 39.24 -6.55 28.84
N ALA A 648 40.09 -7.45 28.34
CA ALA A 648 40.90 -7.20 27.17
C ALA A 648 40.03 -6.94 25.92
N TYR A 649 38.95 -7.71 25.75
CA TYR A 649 38.01 -7.51 24.64
C TYR A 649 37.21 -6.20 24.75
N GLN A 650 36.90 -5.75 25.98
CA GLN A 650 36.27 -4.45 26.25
C GLN A 650 37.23 -3.25 26.09
N GLY A 651 38.54 -3.48 25.98
CA GLY A 651 39.56 -2.42 25.91
C GLY A 651 40.12 -1.97 27.27
N ARG A 652 39.76 -2.65 28.37
CA ARG A 652 40.28 -2.41 29.73
C ARG A 652 41.60 -3.17 29.95
N PHE A 653 42.60 -2.87 29.13
CA PHE A 653 43.85 -3.63 29.05
C PHE A 653 44.68 -3.61 30.34
N ASP A 654 44.64 -2.53 31.12
CA ASP A 654 45.41 -2.44 32.37
C ASP A 654 44.84 -3.30 33.49
N GLU A 655 43.52 -3.44 33.52
CA GLU A 655 42.85 -4.33 34.47
C GLU A 655 43.01 -5.78 34.05
N ALA A 656 42.91 -6.06 32.74
CA ALA A 656 43.22 -7.37 32.17
C ALA A 656 44.66 -7.79 32.49
N ALA A 657 45.67 -6.92 32.31
CA ALA A 657 47.06 -7.22 32.61
C ALA A 657 47.30 -7.51 34.11
N LYS A 658 46.61 -6.79 35.00
CA LYS A 658 46.67 -7.07 36.45
C LYS A 658 46.09 -8.44 36.78
N LEU A 659 44.98 -8.82 36.15
CA LEU A 659 44.36 -10.12 36.33
C LEU A 659 45.20 -11.26 35.73
N TYR A 660 45.79 -11.08 34.54
CA TYR A 660 46.73 -12.05 33.96
C TYR A 660 47.97 -12.25 34.85
N ASN A 661 48.49 -11.18 35.44
CA ASN A 661 49.64 -11.27 36.34
C ASN A 661 49.26 -11.94 37.68
N ARG A 662 48.06 -11.68 38.21
CA ARG A 662 47.54 -12.41 39.38
C ARG A 662 47.37 -13.91 39.10
N ALA A 663 47.05 -14.26 37.86
CA ALA A 663 46.96 -15.63 37.38
C ALA A 663 48.31 -16.26 36.98
N GLY A 664 49.43 -15.52 37.04
CA GLY A 664 50.78 -16.02 36.74
C GLY A 664 51.20 -16.02 35.26
N GLU A 665 50.38 -15.48 34.35
CA GLU A 665 50.59 -15.53 32.89
C GLU A 665 51.12 -14.20 32.31
N SER A 666 52.34 -13.81 32.70
CA SER A 666 52.97 -12.53 32.28
C SER A 666 53.23 -12.44 30.77
N ARG A 667 53.46 -13.57 30.10
CA ARG A 667 53.69 -13.62 28.65
C ARG A 667 52.45 -13.21 27.85
N MET A 668 51.25 -13.58 28.31
CA MET A 668 50.00 -13.16 27.67
C MET A 668 49.78 -11.65 27.79
N ALA A 669 50.13 -11.06 28.94
CA ALA A 669 50.09 -9.62 29.13
C ALA A 669 51.09 -8.87 28.23
N MET A 670 52.31 -9.41 28.06
CA MET A 670 53.32 -8.85 27.16
C MET A 670 52.86 -8.85 25.71
N ASN A 671 52.42 -10.00 25.19
CA ASN A 671 51.93 -10.11 23.81
C ASN A 671 50.73 -9.20 23.56
N MET A 672 49.80 -9.10 24.52
CA MET A 672 48.68 -8.18 24.44
C MET A 672 49.15 -6.73 24.26
N PHE A 673 50.18 -6.28 24.99
CA PHE A 673 50.72 -4.92 24.82
C PHE A 673 51.55 -4.72 23.56
N ILE A 674 52.21 -5.76 23.04
CA ILE A 674 52.89 -5.75 21.74
C ILE A 674 51.86 -5.57 20.62
N ASP A 675 50.76 -6.32 20.64
CA ASP A 675 49.67 -6.20 19.67
C ASP A 675 49.02 -4.82 19.72
N LEU A 676 48.91 -4.23 20.92
CA LEU A 676 48.44 -2.86 21.14
C LEU A 676 49.49 -1.78 20.83
N ARG A 677 50.70 -2.17 20.41
CA ARG A 677 51.84 -1.30 20.10
C ARG A 677 52.28 -0.42 21.27
N ARG A 678 52.00 -0.84 22.51
CA ARG A 678 52.47 -0.18 23.73
C ARG A 678 53.77 -0.83 24.19
N PHE A 679 54.82 -0.66 23.41
CA PHE A 679 56.11 -1.32 23.63
C PHE A 679 56.74 -0.98 24.98
N ASP A 680 56.51 0.24 25.51
CA ASP A 680 57.00 0.63 26.84
C ASP A 680 56.34 -0.16 27.96
N ARG A 681 55.05 -0.48 27.83
CA ARG A 681 54.34 -1.36 28.77
C ARG A 681 54.65 -2.83 28.51
N ALA A 682 54.91 -3.25 27.28
CA ALA A 682 55.35 -4.62 27.01
C ALA A 682 56.72 -4.92 27.65
N LYS A 683 57.65 -3.94 27.65
CA LYS A 683 58.97 -4.05 28.28
C LYS A 683 58.90 -4.31 29.79
N THR A 684 57.86 -3.84 30.49
CA THR A 684 57.73 -4.08 31.94
C THR A 684 57.39 -5.53 32.28
N PHE A 685 56.98 -6.34 31.31
CA PHE A 685 56.64 -7.75 31.47
C PHE A 685 57.68 -8.69 30.82
N LEU A 686 58.84 -8.15 30.42
CA LEU A 686 59.88 -8.87 29.68
C LEU A 686 60.86 -9.57 30.63
N ASP A 687 61.13 -10.86 30.40
CA ASP A 687 62.14 -11.61 31.15
C ASP A 687 63.53 -11.39 30.49
N PRO A 688 64.50 -10.75 31.16
CA PRO A 688 65.78 -10.38 30.55
C PRO A 688 66.64 -11.57 30.09
N ASN A 689 66.29 -12.81 30.43
CA ASN A 689 67.06 -14.00 30.08
C ASN A 689 66.75 -14.61 28.69
N ASN A 690 65.77 -14.10 27.92
CA ASN A 690 65.32 -14.71 26.66
C ASN A 690 65.58 -13.85 25.40
N SER A 691 66.51 -14.27 24.52
CA SER A 691 66.95 -13.54 23.30
C SER A 691 65.94 -13.58 22.15
N GLU A 692 65.00 -14.52 22.15
CA GLU A 692 63.95 -14.59 21.13
C GLU A 692 62.82 -13.57 21.38
N ASP A 693 62.52 -13.26 22.65
CA ASP A 693 61.52 -12.24 23.01
C ASP A 693 61.99 -10.81 22.67
N THR A 694 63.32 -10.59 22.53
CA THR A 694 63.89 -9.30 22.10
C THR A 694 63.90 -9.13 20.57
N LYS A 695 64.24 -10.19 19.81
CA LYS A 695 64.13 -10.18 18.34
C LYS A 695 62.70 -10.01 17.86
N THR A 696 61.75 -10.67 18.52
CA THR A 696 60.31 -10.53 18.20
C THR A 696 59.81 -9.12 18.49
N LEU A 697 60.27 -8.50 19.59
CA LEU A 697 59.97 -7.10 19.88
C LEU A 697 60.62 -6.14 18.86
N MET A 698 61.86 -6.38 18.43
CA MET A 698 62.55 -5.55 17.42
C MET A 698 61.91 -5.67 16.03
N ARG A 699 61.48 -6.87 15.61
CA ARG A 699 60.72 -7.07 14.38
C ARG A 699 59.38 -6.34 14.44
N ALA A 700 58.63 -6.51 15.52
CA ALA A 700 57.37 -5.81 15.72
C ALA A 700 57.56 -4.28 15.79
N GLN A 701 58.68 -3.81 16.32
CA GLN A 701 59.04 -2.40 16.35
C GLN A 701 59.44 -1.88 14.97
N ALA A 702 60.17 -2.66 14.16
CA ALA A 702 60.51 -2.32 12.77
C ALA A 702 59.24 -2.28 11.89
N GLU A 703 58.32 -3.23 12.05
CA GLU A 703 57.00 -3.22 11.42
C GLU A 703 56.15 -2.03 11.90
N TRP A 704 56.26 -1.66 13.18
CA TRP A 704 55.62 -0.46 13.69
C TRP A 704 56.20 0.80 13.06
N CYS A 705 57.53 0.95 13.00
CA CYS A 705 58.20 2.07 12.35
C CYS A 705 57.82 2.17 10.86
N LYS A 706 57.66 1.02 10.17
CA LYS A 706 57.08 0.95 8.82
C LYS A 706 55.67 1.56 8.79
N THR A 707 54.81 1.21 9.75
CA THR A 707 53.45 1.78 9.83
C THR A 707 53.40 3.24 10.31
N ALA A 708 54.42 3.70 11.05
CA ALA A 708 54.53 5.06 11.58
C ALA A 708 55.15 6.05 10.60
N ASN A 709 55.49 5.59 9.39
CA ASN A 709 56.07 6.37 8.30
C ASN A 709 57.43 7.00 8.67
N ASP A 710 58.21 6.32 9.53
CA ASP A 710 59.64 6.59 9.70
C ASP A 710 60.43 5.47 9.02
N PRO A 711 60.56 5.55 7.68
CA PRO A 711 61.15 4.48 6.91
C PRO A 711 62.66 4.40 7.11
N THR A 712 63.29 5.48 7.55
CA THR A 712 64.73 5.50 7.80
C THR A 712 65.09 4.65 9.02
N LEU A 713 64.41 4.87 10.15
CA LEU A 713 64.60 4.01 11.33
C LEU A 713 64.14 2.58 11.07
N ALA A 714 63.07 2.36 10.29
CA ALA A 714 62.64 1.01 9.94
C ALA A 714 63.69 0.27 9.08
N ILE A 715 64.28 0.95 8.10
CA ILE A 715 65.34 0.40 7.25
C ILE A 715 66.59 0.10 8.08
N ASP A 716 66.96 0.98 9.01
CA ASP A 716 68.10 0.76 9.90
C ASP A 716 67.85 -0.42 10.85
N LEU A 717 66.62 -0.54 11.39
CA LEU A 717 66.22 -1.68 12.23
C LEU A 717 66.17 -3.00 11.44
N LEU A 718 65.72 -2.99 10.18
CA LEU A 718 65.70 -4.17 9.28
C LEU A 718 67.09 -4.56 8.79
N THR A 719 67.95 -3.58 8.55
CA THR A 719 69.35 -3.79 8.19
C THR A 719 70.13 -4.34 9.39
N ALA A 720 69.86 -3.83 10.61
CA ALA A 720 70.39 -4.37 11.85
C ALA A 720 69.86 -5.78 12.17
N ALA A 721 68.68 -6.12 11.66
CA ALA A 721 68.11 -7.48 11.71
C ALA A 721 68.64 -8.41 10.58
N GLY A 722 69.33 -7.88 9.55
CA GLY A 722 70.01 -8.64 8.50
C GLY A 722 69.26 -8.89 7.18
N GLU A 723 68.19 -8.13 6.85
CA GLU A 723 67.32 -8.39 5.70
C GLU A 723 67.43 -7.32 4.56
N GLU A 724 68.36 -7.48 3.60
CA GLU A 724 68.67 -6.45 2.57
C GLU A 724 67.62 -6.30 1.44
N LEU A 725 67.01 -7.40 0.98
CA LEU A 725 65.96 -7.35 -0.04
C LEU A 725 64.71 -6.63 0.49
N ALA A 726 64.39 -6.85 1.77
CA ALA A 726 63.33 -6.13 2.46
C ALA A 726 63.64 -4.63 2.56
N SER A 727 64.91 -4.28 2.77
CA SER A 727 65.37 -2.89 2.76
C SER A 727 65.23 -2.22 1.38
N VAL A 728 65.61 -2.86 0.26
CA VAL A 728 65.47 -2.27 -1.09
C VAL A 728 64.00 -2.08 -1.46
N ASN A 729 63.14 -3.04 -1.13
CA ASN A 729 61.70 -2.89 -1.31
C ASN A 729 61.15 -1.74 -0.44
N MET A 730 61.62 -1.58 0.79
CA MET A 730 61.27 -0.44 1.64
C MET A 730 61.77 0.91 1.08
N MET A 731 62.95 0.96 0.47
CA MET A 731 63.44 2.17 -0.20
C MET A 731 62.57 2.53 -1.41
N GLY A 732 62.18 1.52 -2.19
CA GLY A 732 61.24 1.58 -3.31
C GLY A 732 59.87 2.13 -2.90
N GLU A 733 59.26 1.50 -1.90
CA GLU A 733 57.93 1.86 -1.37
C GLU A 733 57.87 3.30 -0.87
N ASN A 734 58.94 3.81 -0.27
CA ASN A 734 58.97 5.16 0.31
C ASN A 734 59.47 6.25 -0.64
N GLY A 735 59.64 5.94 -1.93
CA GLY A 735 60.05 6.92 -2.93
C GLY A 735 61.43 7.54 -2.67
N MET A 736 62.33 6.82 -1.99
CA MET A 736 63.68 7.29 -1.72
C MET A 736 64.56 7.14 -2.95
N VAL A 737 64.23 7.88 -4.03
CA VAL A 737 64.87 7.80 -5.34
C VAL A 737 66.37 8.01 -5.25
N GLN A 738 66.84 8.92 -4.40
CA GLN A 738 68.26 9.15 -4.20
C GLN A 738 68.96 7.93 -3.60
N LYS A 739 68.44 7.35 -2.50
CA LYS A 739 69.02 6.14 -1.89
C LYS A 739 68.91 4.91 -2.81
N LEU A 740 67.86 4.83 -3.64
CA LEU A 740 67.68 3.77 -4.64
C LEU A 740 68.65 3.89 -5.82
N VAL A 741 68.88 5.10 -6.32
CA VAL A 741 69.82 5.37 -7.40
C VAL A 741 71.26 5.24 -6.90
N GLU A 742 71.55 5.65 -5.65
CA GLU A 742 72.83 5.39 -4.98
C GLU A 742 73.06 3.89 -4.83
N LYS A 743 72.11 3.16 -4.24
CA LYS A 743 72.18 1.69 -4.12
C LYS A 743 72.30 1.02 -5.50
N GLY A 744 71.61 1.52 -6.53
CA GLY A 744 71.66 1.01 -7.91
C GLY A 744 72.93 1.36 -8.69
N ARG A 745 73.66 2.39 -8.27
CA ARG A 745 75.02 2.71 -8.77
C ARG A 745 76.08 1.89 -8.05
N ASP A 746 75.85 1.58 -6.77
CA ASP A 746 76.76 0.80 -5.92
C ASP A 746 76.65 -0.71 -6.17
N THR A 747 75.49 -1.20 -6.64
CA THR A 747 75.29 -2.60 -7.03
C THR A 747 76.05 -2.96 -8.31
N ALA A 748 76.74 -4.10 -8.30
CA ALA A 748 77.49 -4.59 -9.45
C ALA A 748 76.57 -5.02 -10.61
N THR A 749 77.08 -4.94 -11.85
CA THR A 749 76.37 -5.38 -13.07
C THR A 749 76.02 -6.88 -13.09
N SER A 750 76.54 -7.66 -12.13
CA SER A 750 76.22 -9.07 -11.90
C SER A 750 74.93 -9.29 -11.09
N GLU A 751 74.45 -8.31 -10.32
CA GLU A 751 73.25 -8.42 -9.48
C GLU A 751 72.00 -7.94 -10.24
N VAL A 752 71.69 -8.65 -11.34
CA VAL A 752 70.57 -8.32 -12.24
C VAL A 752 69.24 -8.26 -11.49
N GLU A 753 69.02 -9.11 -10.48
CA GLU A 753 67.77 -9.16 -9.70
C GLU A 753 67.53 -7.89 -8.85
N ILE A 754 68.60 -7.29 -8.32
CA ILE A 754 68.52 -6.03 -7.57
C ILE A 754 68.34 -4.85 -8.54
N LEU A 755 69.03 -4.87 -9.69
CA LEU A 755 68.90 -3.83 -10.73
C LEU A 755 67.53 -3.84 -11.41
N GLU A 756 66.99 -5.00 -11.76
CA GLU A 756 65.62 -5.16 -12.26
C GLU A 756 64.60 -4.69 -11.22
N ARG A 757 64.84 -4.98 -9.93
CA ARG A 757 64.00 -4.48 -8.84
C ARG A 757 64.07 -2.96 -8.70
N ILE A 758 65.22 -2.35 -8.94
CA ILE A 758 65.39 -0.90 -8.94
C ILE A 758 64.73 -0.25 -10.16
N ILE A 759 64.87 -0.82 -11.36
CA ILE A 759 64.17 -0.37 -12.58
C ILE A 759 62.65 -0.47 -12.38
N TYR A 760 62.19 -1.58 -11.78
CA TYR A 760 60.80 -1.77 -11.40
C TYR A 760 60.33 -0.65 -10.45
N TRP A 761 61.08 -0.35 -9.39
CA TRP A 761 60.71 0.73 -8.46
C TRP A 761 60.78 2.11 -9.10
N LEU A 762 61.77 2.40 -9.96
CA LEU A 762 61.86 3.68 -10.68
C LEU A 762 60.74 3.87 -11.70
N LYS A 763 60.30 2.78 -12.33
CA LYS A 763 59.10 2.73 -13.16
C LYS A 763 57.85 3.04 -12.34
N GLN A 764 57.70 2.45 -11.15
CA GLN A 764 56.58 2.75 -10.24
C GLN A 764 56.60 4.19 -9.71
N LEU A 765 57.78 4.76 -9.50
CA LEU A 765 57.97 6.15 -9.03
C LEU A 765 57.87 7.19 -10.17
N ASN A 766 57.53 6.78 -11.39
CA ASN A 766 57.32 7.63 -12.57
C ASN A 766 58.54 8.48 -12.99
N HIS A 767 59.75 8.06 -12.61
CA HIS A 767 61.00 8.69 -13.05
C HIS A 767 61.53 8.00 -14.31
N VAL A 768 60.78 8.16 -15.40
CA VAL A 768 61.00 7.48 -16.69
C VAL A 768 62.37 7.82 -17.29
N SER A 769 62.87 9.04 -17.11
CA SER A 769 64.20 9.43 -17.59
C SER A 769 65.33 8.67 -16.89
N MET A 770 65.24 8.52 -15.56
CA MET A 770 66.25 7.81 -14.76
C MET A 770 66.16 6.30 -14.95
N ALA A 771 64.95 5.76 -15.18
CA ALA A 771 64.77 4.38 -15.59
C ALA A 771 65.31 4.12 -17.00
N ALA A 772 65.08 5.05 -17.94
CA ALA A 772 65.65 5.00 -19.28
C ALA A 772 67.19 5.05 -19.25
N GLU A 773 67.81 5.82 -18.36
CA GLU A 773 69.27 5.81 -18.17
C GLU A 773 69.80 4.43 -17.71
N ILE A 774 69.09 3.75 -16.81
CA ILE A 774 69.47 2.40 -16.35
C ILE A 774 69.16 1.35 -17.44
N CYS A 775 68.11 1.54 -18.24
CA CYS A 775 67.79 0.70 -19.40
C CYS A 775 68.74 0.91 -20.60
N GLU A 776 69.24 2.13 -20.81
CA GLU A 776 70.27 2.44 -21.81
C GLU A 776 71.61 1.80 -21.41
N LYS A 777 71.91 1.71 -20.10
CA LYS A 777 73.02 0.89 -19.60
C LYS A 777 72.86 -0.61 -19.88
N LEU A 778 71.62 -1.08 -20.09
CA LEU A 778 71.31 -2.47 -20.50
C LEU A 778 71.32 -2.66 -22.03
N GLY A 779 71.06 -1.61 -22.83
CA GLY A 779 71.32 -1.56 -24.28
C GLY A 779 70.23 -2.12 -25.22
N ASP A 780 68.95 -2.17 -24.82
CA ASP A 780 67.90 -2.89 -25.54
C ASP A 780 66.69 -1.99 -25.96
N PRO A 781 66.46 -1.70 -27.27
CA PRO A 781 65.44 -0.74 -27.73
C PRO A 781 64.00 -1.26 -27.58
N LYS A 782 63.81 -2.58 -27.50
CA LYS A 782 62.50 -3.20 -27.27
C LYS A 782 62.01 -2.93 -25.85
N LEU A 783 62.90 -3.05 -24.86
CA LEU A 783 62.64 -2.70 -23.46
C LEU A 783 62.30 -1.21 -23.32
N LEU A 784 62.88 -0.35 -24.16
CA LEU A 784 62.60 1.09 -24.17
C LEU A 784 61.22 1.44 -24.77
N ILE A 785 60.82 0.82 -25.89
CA ILE A 785 59.48 1.00 -26.47
C ILE A 785 58.42 0.45 -25.51
N GLN A 786 58.67 -0.69 -24.88
CA GLN A 786 57.81 -1.25 -23.83
C GLN A 786 57.73 -0.32 -22.62
N LEU A 787 58.86 0.24 -22.15
CA LEU A 787 58.87 1.24 -21.08
C LEU A 787 57.98 2.43 -21.41
N TYR A 788 58.08 3.01 -22.62
CA TYR A 788 57.25 4.16 -23.02
C TYR A 788 55.77 3.81 -23.22
N ALA A 789 55.46 2.64 -23.80
CA ALA A 789 54.10 2.15 -23.96
C ALA A 789 53.44 1.89 -22.59
N GLU A 790 54.16 1.26 -21.66
CA GLU A 790 53.70 1.01 -20.29
C GLU A 790 53.57 2.30 -19.47
N CYS A 791 54.43 3.29 -19.71
CA CYS A 791 54.34 4.62 -19.12
C CYS A 791 53.32 5.54 -19.82
N LYS A 792 52.53 5.01 -20.77
CA LYS A 792 51.47 5.73 -21.52
C LYS A 792 51.95 7.00 -22.25
N ARG A 793 53.25 7.09 -22.57
CA ARG A 793 53.80 8.19 -23.38
C ARG A 793 53.70 7.84 -24.85
N TRP A 794 52.47 7.81 -25.36
CA TRP A 794 52.18 7.38 -26.72
C TRP A 794 52.89 8.25 -27.76
N ASP A 795 53.03 9.56 -27.55
CA ASP A 795 53.72 10.44 -28.49
C ASP A 795 55.22 10.10 -28.63
N GLU A 796 55.91 9.81 -27.52
CA GLU A 796 57.32 9.40 -27.50
C GLU A 796 57.47 7.96 -28.04
N ALA A 797 56.52 7.08 -27.73
CA ALA A 797 56.46 5.72 -28.26
C ALA A 797 56.22 5.69 -29.77
N PHE A 798 55.28 6.49 -30.30
CA PHE A 798 55.05 6.67 -31.73
C PHE A 798 56.25 7.38 -32.39
N ALA A 799 56.97 8.29 -31.70
CA ALA A 799 58.18 8.90 -32.23
C ALA A 799 59.34 7.91 -32.38
N VAL A 800 59.52 6.98 -31.41
CA VAL A 800 60.51 5.90 -31.50
C VAL A 800 60.06 4.81 -32.49
N ALA A 801 58.77 4.47 -32.53
CA ALA A 801 58.20 3.49 -33.46
C ALA A 801 58.15 3.99 -34.92
N ASN A 802 57.96 5.28 -35.16
CA ASN A 802 58.07 5.87 -36.50
C ASN A 802 59.51 5.81 -37.05
N ARG A 803 60.53 5.72 -36.18
CA ARG A 803 61.93 5.45 -36.59
C ARG A 803 62.16 3.97 -36.92
N HIS A 804 61.29 3.07 -36.45
CA HIS A 804 61.35 1.62 -36.65
C HIS A 804 59.96 1.06 -37.08
N PRO A 805 59.57 1.20 -38.36
CA PRO A 805 58.20 0.92 -38.86
C PRO A 805 57.73 -0.53 -38.66
N GLU A 806 58.66 -1.46 -38.45
CA GLU A 806 58.39 -2.89 -38.17
C GLU A 806 57.54 -3.08 -36.89
N HIS A 807 57.59 -2.13 -35.95
CA HIS A 807 56.88 -2.21 -34.67
C HIS A 807 55.59 -1.37 -34.61
N LEU A 808 55.16 -0.74 -35.72
CA LEU A 808 54.04 0.21 -35.73
C LEU A 808 52.67 -0.50 -35.64
N GLY A 809 52.51 -1.64 -36.32
CA GLY A 809 51.32 -2.49 -36.17
C GLY A 809 51.20 -3.11 -34.77
N GLU A 810 52.32 -3.38 -34.11
CA GLU A 810 52.35 -3.87 -32.73
C GLU A 810 51.98 -2.79 -31.70
N LEU A 811 52.06 -1.51 -32.06
CA LEU A 811 51.75 -0.37 -31.18
C LEU A 811 50.26 0.00 -31.14
N TYR A 812 49.53 -0.15 -32.27
CA TYR A 812 48.08 0.12 -32.31
C TYR A 812 47.26 -0.84 -31.45
N GLY A 813 47.74 -2.07 -31.21
CA GLY A 813 47.10 -3.03 -30.30
C GLY A 813 47.04 -2.54 -28.85
N PRO A 814 48.19 -2.30 -28.19
CA PRO A 814 48.26 -1.70 -26.85
C PRO A 814 47.58 -0.34 -26.76
N TYR A 815 47.61 0.46 -27.84
CA TYR A 815 46.90 1.75 -27.89
C TYR A 815 45.37 1.56 -27.88
N ALA A 816 44.84 0.59 -28.63
CA ALA A 816 43.42 0.26 -28.60
C ALA A 816 43.01 -0.28 -27.23
N GLU A 817 43.82 -1.14 -26.59
CA GLU A 817 43.58 -1.62 -25.21
C GLU A 817 43.60 -0.47 -24.20
N TRP A 818 44.48 0.53 -24.39
CA TRP A 818 44.47 1.73 -23.58
C TRP A 818 43.21 2.57 -23.79
N LEU A 819 42.75 2.76 -25.03
CA LEU A 819 41.49 3.46 -25.31
C LEU A 819 40.29 2.73 -24.68
N VAL A 820 40.31 1.39 -24.65
CA VAL A 820 39.33 0.59 -23.89
C VAL A 820 39.42 0.89 -22.39
N SER A 821 40.63 1.02 -21.83
CA SER A 821 40.83 1.35 -20.41
C SER A 821 40.38 2.76 -20.01
N GLU A 822 40.29 3.68 -20.97
CA GLU A 822 39.79 5.06 -20.77
C GLU A 822 38.30 5.20 -21.20
N ASP A 823 37.58 4.09 -21.36
CA ASP A 823 36.16 4.02 -21.75
C ASP A 823 35.81 4.65 -23.12
N ARG A 824 36.82 4.86 -23.99
CA ARG A 824 36.64 5.43 -25.33
C ARG A 824 36.43 4.33 -26.38
N PHE A 825 35.35 3.56 -26.21
CA PHE A 825 35.10 2.34 -26.99
C PHE A 825 34.92 2.57 -28.49
N GLN A 826 34.31 3.68 -28.92
CA GLN A 826 34.12 3.99 -30.34
C GLN A 826 35.46 4.21 -31.05
N GLU A 827 36.39 4.91 -30.40
CA GLU A 827 37.74 5.14 -30.93
C GLU A 827 38.60 3.88 -30.86
N ALA A 828 38.47 3.10 -29.78
CA ALA A 828 39.12 1.80 -29.67
C ALA A 828 38.69 0.86 -30.81
N GLN A 829 37.41 0.86 -31.18
CA GLN A 829 36.90 0.07 -32.30
C GLN A 829 37.57 0.47 -33.63
N LEU A 830 37.74 1.77 -33.87
CA LEU A 830 38.45 2.28 -35.04
C LEU A 830 39.94 1.91 -35.00
N ALA A 831 40.59 2.01 -33.84
CA ALA A 831 41.99 1.63 -33.64
C ALA A 831 42.21 0.12 -33.87
N TYR A 832 41.30 -0.74 -33.44
CA TYR A 832 41.35 -2.18 -33.75
C TYR A 832 41.18 -2.48 -35.23
N ARG A 833 40.32 -1.73 -35.95
CA ARG A 833 40.22 -1.82 -37.41
C ARG A 833 41.53 -1.39 -38.09
N GLN A 834 42.18 -0.33 -37.61
CA GLN A 834 43.48 0.14 -38.12
C GLN A 834 44.61 -0.87 -37.85
N ALA A 835 44.53 -1.63 -36.76
CA ALA A 835 45.44 -2.74 -36.45
C ALA A 835 45.17 -4.03 -37.25
N GLY A 836 44.15 -4.05 -38.12
CA GLY A 836 43.73 -5.25 -38.87
C GLY A 836 43.02 -6.31 -38.01
N GLN A 837 42.57 -5.96 -36.80
CA GLN A 837 41.97 -6.87 -35.82
C GLN A 837 40.43 -6.72 -35.77
N GLU A 838 39.74 -6.94 -36.89
CA GLU A 838 38.28 -6.80 -36.99
C GLU A 838 37.51 -7.72 -36.03
N ASN A 839 38.00 -8.94 -35.83
CA ASN A 839 37.41 -9.89 -34.88
C ASN A 839 37.42 -9.35 -33.43
N LYS A 840 38.48 -8.63 -33.04
CA LYS A 840 38.54 -8.01 -31.70
C LYS A 840 37.58 -6.84 -31.58
N ALA A 841 37.35 -6.08 -32.66
CA ALA A 841 36.34 -5.02 -32.68
C ALA A 841 34.91 -5.57 -32.51
N ILE A 842 34.60 -6.71 -33.13
CA ILE A 842 33.31 -7.40 -32.94
C ILE A 842 33.20 -7.97 -31.52
N GLN A 843 34.25 -8.63 -31.03
CA GLN A 843 34.29 -9.16 -29.65
C GLN A 843 34.11 -8.05 -28.61
N LEU A 844 34.71 -6.87 -28.82
CA LEU A 844 34.50 -5.72 -27.95
C LEU A 844 33.02 -5.34 -27.88
N LEU A 845 32.33 -5.24 -29.03
CA LEU A 845 30.89 -4.94 -29.07
C LEU A 845 30.04 -6.05 -28.41
N GLU A 846 30.38 -7.32 -28.62
CA GLU A 846 29.70 -8.46 -27.97
C GLU A 846 29.87 -8.43 -26.44
N VAL A 847 31.08 -8.12 -25.95
CA VAL A 847 31.37 -7.97 -24.51
C VAL A 847 30.63 -6.78 -23.94
N LEU A 848 30.63 -5.62 -24.62
CA LEU A 848 29.88 -4.44 -24.17
C LEU A 848 28.38 -4.72 -24.13
N ALA A 849 27.85 -5.44 -25.12
CA ALA A 849 26.45 -5.83 -25.16
C ALA A 849 26.11 -6.78 -24.00
N HIS A 850 26.98 -7.74 -23.68
CA HIS A 850 26.82 -8.63 -22.53
C HIS A 850 26.89 -7.87 -21.19
N ASN A 851 27.87 -6.97 -21.04
CA ASN A 851 28.04 -6.17 -19.83
C ASN A 851 26.84 -5.25 -19.59
N ALA A 852 26.31 -4.60 -20.63
CA ALA A 852 25.11 -3.80 -20.52
C ALA A 852 23.91 -4.60 -19.98
N VAL A 853 23.77 -5.88 -20.38
CA VAL A 853 22.73 -6.78 -19.86
C VAL A 853 22.99 -7.15 -18.38
N VAL A 854 24.25 -7.42 -18.01
CA VAL A 854 24.63 -7.72 -16.62
C VAL A 854 24.41 -6.53 -15.69
N GLU A 855 24.75 -5.32 -16.15
CA GLU A 855 24.50 -4.04 -15.48
C GLU A 855 23.02 -3.61 -15.51
N ARG A 856 22.16 -4.36 -16.22
CA ARG A 856 20.72 -4.10 -16.37
C ARG A 856 20.41 -2.78 -17.10
N ARG A 857 21.33 -2.33 -17.95
CA ARG A 857 21.16 -1.20 -18.89
C ARG A 857 20.63 -1.72 -20.22
N PHE A 858 19.34 -2.08 -20.22
CA PHE A 858 18.73 -2.80 -21.34
C PHE A 858 18.56 -1.93 -22.60
N ASP A 859 18.40 -0.61 -22.47
CA ASP A 859 18.39 0.30 -23.64
C ASP A 859 19.76 0.33 -24.36
N ASP A 860 20.85 0.41 -23.60
CA ASP A 860 22.21 0.33 -24.17
C ASP A 860 22.48 -1.04 -24.78
N ALA A 861 21.99 -2.11 -24.16
CA ALA A 861 22.06 -3.44 -24.74
C ALA A 861 21.31 -3.50 -26.08
N ALA A 862 20.11 -2.92 -26.18
CA ALA A 862 19.35 -2.85 -27.43
C ALA A 862 20.12 -2.11 -28.53
N TYR A 863 20.72 -0.97 -28.19
CA TYR A 863 21.58 -0.20 -29.09
C TYR A 863 22.78 -1.01 -29.61
N LEU A 864 23.52 -1.66 -28.72
CA LEU A 864 24.71 -2.43 -29.07
C LEU A 864 24.39 -3.66 -29.92
N HIS A 865 23.27 -4.35 -29.65
CA HIS A 865 22.81 -5.45 -30.49
C HIS A 865 22.39 -4.97 -31.89
N HIS A 866 21.78 -3.79 -32.00
CA HIS A 866 21.48 -3.18 -33.30
C HIS A 866 22.76 -2.78 -34.06
N LEU A 867 23.76 -2.21 -33.39
CA LEU A 867 25.07 -1.93 -34.02
C LEU A 867 25.75 -3.21 -34.52
N LEU A 868 25.72 -4.29 -33.74
CA LEU A 868 26.21 -5.60 -34.17
C LEU A 868 25.45 -6.09 -35.40
N ALA A 869 24.12 -5.92 -35.44
CA ALA A 869 23.31 -6.27 -36.61
C ALA A 869 23.71 -5.44 -37.84
N LEU A 870 24.04 -4.15 -37.68
CA LEU A 870 24.54 -3.31 -38.77
C LEU A 870 25.91 -3.76 -39.29
N VAL A 871 26.84 -4.15 -38.42
CA VAL A 871 28.13 -4.71 -38.84
C VAL A 871 27.95 -6.03 -39.60
N VAL A 872 27.06 -6.90 -39.15
CA VAL A 872 26.72 -8.14 -39.85
C VAL A 872 26.04 -7.84 -41.19
N LYS A 873 25.20 -6.79 -41.25
CA LYS A 873 24.60 -6.32 -42.50
C LYS A 873 25.66 -5.82 -43.49
N GLU A 874 26.67 -5.07 -43.03
CA GLU A 874 27.79 -4.65 -43.89
C GLU A 874 28.55 -5.87 -44.43
N GLN A 875 28.76 -6.91 -43.63
CA GLN A 875 29.35 -8.18 -44.09
C GLN A 875 28.49 -8.89 -45.14
N LEU A 876 27.16 -8.88 -44.98
CA LEU A 876 26.21 -9.44 -45.95
C LEU A 876 26.14 -8.65 -47.27
N LEU A 877 26.45 -7.35 -47.25
CA LEU A 877 26.45 -6.49 -48.44
C LEU A 877 27.83 -6.47 -49.12
N ALA A 878 28.92 -6.63 -48.38
CA ALA A 878 30.28 -6.63 -48.91
C ALA A 878 30.65 -7.94 -49.65
N SER A 879 29.87 -9.01 -49.47
CA SER A 879 30.00 -10.25 -50.24
C SER A 879 29.52 -10.13 -51.68
N ASP A 880 28.80 -9.06 -52.04
CA ASP A 880 28.31 -8.80 -53.41
C ASP A 880 29.37 -8.08 -54.24
N GLY A 881 30.37 -8.86 -54.65
CA GLY A 881 31.35 -8.48 -55.65
C GLY A 881 31.17 -9.20 -56.97
N GLU A 882 29.93 -9.45 -57.45
CA GLU A 882 29.67 -9.83 -58.84
C GLU A 882 28.17 -9.71 -59.17
N GLN A 883 27.85 -8.99 -60.26
CA GLN A 883 26.51 -8.75 -60.78
C GLN A 883 25.94 -10.04 -61.41
N ASP A 884 24.63 -10.24 -61.26
CA ASP A 884 23.79 -11.24 -61.95
C ASP A 884 23.98 -12.73 -61.59
N ALA A 885 23.34 -13.18 -60.50
CA ALA A 885 22.61 -14.47 -60.47
C ALA A 885 21.80 -14.60 -59.15
N SER A 886 20.48 -14.77 -59.26
CA SER A 886 19.53 -15.29 -58.24
C SER A 886 19.89 -15.09 -56.75
N LEU A 887 19.16 -14.16 -56.11
CA LEU A 887 19.13 -13.77 -54.68
C LEU A 887 18.90 -14.90 -53.63
N THR A 888 19.19 -16.17 -53.94
CA THR A 888 18.93 -17.33 -53.06
C THR A 888 20.14 -17.85 -52.30
N ASP A 889 21.37 -17.41 -52.60
CA ASP A 889 22.61 -17.91 -51.95
C ASP A 889 23.23 -16.87 -50.98
N LYS A 890 22.43 -16.30 -50.08
CA LYS A 890 22.99 -15.66 -48.87
C LYS A 890 23.24 -16.74 -47.82
N ASP A 891 24.40 -16.73 -47.17
CA ASP A 891 24.72 -17.67 -46.10
C ASP A 891 23.60 -17.70 -45.04
N PRO A 892 22.82 -18.79 -44.92
CA PRO A 892 21.64 -18.81 -44.05
C PRO A 892 22.01 -18.64 -42.58
N ALA A 893 23.27 -18.97 -42.22
CA ALA A 893 23.82 -18.75 -40.89
C ALA A 893 24.01 -17.27 -40.56
N VAL A 894 24.46 -16.45 -41.52
CA VAL A 894 24.69 -15.01 -41.31
C VAL A 894 23.35 -14.27 -41.28
N VAL A 895 22.40 -14.66 -42.13
CA VAL A 895 21.02 -14.14 -42.11
C VAL A 895 20.33 -14.49 -40.79
N ALA A 896 20.43 -15.74 -40.32
CA ALA A 896 19.89 -16.13 -39.03
C ALA A 896 20.54 -15.37 -37.86
N LYS A 897 21.86 -15.09 -37.93
CA LYS A 897 22.57 -14.28 -36.94
C LYS A 897 22.06 -12.83 -36.93
N TYR A 898 21.84 -12.24 -38.10
CA TYR A 898 21.26 -10.90 -38.23
C TYR A 898 19.85 -10.83 -37.62
N GLU A 899 18.97 -11.76 -38.00
CA GLU A 899 17.59 -11.81 -37.48
C GLU A 899 17.56 -12.00 -35.95
N ASP A 900 18.48 -12.81 -35.40
CA ASP A 900 18.56 -13.01 -33.95
C ASP A 900 19.05 -11.75 -33.20
N LEU A 901 20.00 -11.00 -33.78
CA LEU A 901 20.49 -9.75 -33.20
C LEU A 901 19.41 -8.65 -33.22
N GLU A 902 18.67 -8.52 -34.32
CA GLU A 902 17.54 -7.58 -34.43
C GLU A 902 16.41 -7.95 -33.45
N ALA A 903 16.09 -9.25 -33.33
CA ALA A 903 15.10 -9.72 -32.35
C ALA A 903 15.54 -9.43 -30.91
N LYS A 904 16.82 -9.61 -30.58
CA LYS A 904 17.38 -9.26 -29.27
C LYS A 904 17.30 -7.76 -29.00
N ALA A 905 17.61 -6.93 -29.98
CA ALA A 905 17.49 -5.47 -29.85
C ALA A 905 16.05 -5.05 -29.49
N ASP A 906 15.07 -5.63 -30.19
CA ASP A 906 13.65 -5.39 -29.92
C ASP A 906 13.22 -5.87 -28.52
N ILE A 907 13.65 -7.07 -28.11
CA ILE A 907 13.30 -7.63 -26.80
C ILE A 907 13.88 -6.78 -25.66
N TYR A 908 15.16 -6.39 -25.74
CA TYR A 908 15.78 -5.58 -24.68
C TYR A 908 15.17 -4.19 -24.58
N SER A 909 14.82 -3.55 -25.70
CA SER A 909 14.15 -2.24 -25.70
C SER A 909 12.75 -2.31 -25.04
N CYS A 910 11.98 -3.37 -25.30
CA CYS A 910 10.68 -3.56 -24.65
C CYS A 910 10.84 -3.90 -23.16
N TYR A 911 11.83 -4.72 -22.83
CA TYR A 911 12.06 -5.16 -21.46
C TYR A 911 12.59 -4.05 -20.55
N ASP A 912 13.39 -3.11 -21.06
CA ASP A 912 13.84 -1.92 -20.33
C ASP A 912 12.67 -1.17 -19.67
N LYS A 913 11.61 -0.90 -20.45
CA LYS A 913 10.40 -0.19 -19.98
C LYS A 913 9.67 -0.96 -18.86
N ILE A 914 9.58 -2.28 -18.99
CA ILE A 914 8.94 -3.15 -17.99
C ILE A 914 9.81 -3.27 -16.73
N TYR A 915 11.12 -3.37 -16.90
CA TYR A 915 12.07 -3.45 -15.79
C TYR A 915 12.04 -2.15 -14.97
N ARG A 916 12.06 -0.98 -15.62
CA ARG A 916 11.88 0.32 -14.96
C ARG A 916 10.54 0.41 -14.23
N TYR A 917 9.44 -0.06 -14.83
CA TYR A 917 8.13 -0.10 -14.16
C TYR A 917 8.10 -0.90 -12.84
N ILE A 918 8.92 -1.93 -12.71
CA ILE A 918 8.95 -2.78 -11.52
C ILE A 918 9.89 -2.24 -10.46
N VAL A 919 11.02 -1.66 -10.89
CA VAL A 919 12.10 -1.22 -9.97
C VAL A 919 11.89 0.21 -9.50
N GLU A 920 11.39 1.09 -10.37
CA GLU A 920 11.17 2.49 -10.04
C GLU A 920 9.80 2.71 -9.40
N PRO A 921 9.69 3.58 -8.39
CA PRO A 921 8.40 3.86 -7.72
C PRO A 921 7.42 4.64 -8.60
N PHE A 922 7.90 5.33 -9.63
CA PHE A 922 7.11 6.15 -10.55
C PHE A 922 7.47 5.83 -12.00
N THR A 923 6.49 5.82 -12.88
CA THR A 923 6.68 5.45 -14.28
C THR A 923 6.41 6.63 -15.20
N ALA A 924 7.35 6.90 -16.10
CA ALA A 924 7.19 7.93 -17.13
C ALA A 924 6.35 7.47 -18.33
N HIS A 925 6.05 6.17 -18.44
CA HIS A 925 5.33 5.58 -19.58
C HIS A 925 3.84 5.43 -19.28
N SER A 926 3.01 5.57 -20.33
CA SER A 926 1.57 5.28 -20.23
C SER A 926 1.33 3.80 -19.93
N THR A 927 0.27 3.51 -19.18
CA THR A 927 -0.12 2.15 -18.79
C THR A 927 -0.47 1.28 -20.00
N GLU A 928 -1.04 1.88 -21.05
CA GLU A 928 -1.36 1.22 -22.32
C GLU A 928 -0.10 0.83 -23.09
N ALA A 929 0.88 1.73 -23.22
CA ALA A 929 2.15 1.41 -23.87
C ALA A 929 2.91 0.30 -23.11
N LEU A 930 2.85 0.29 -21.78
CA LEU A 930 3.43 -0.78 -20.98
C LEU A 930 2.70 -2.12 -21.19
N LEU A 931 1.36 -2.11 -21.31
CA LEU A 931 0.58 -3.31 -21.64
C LEU A 931 0.95 -3.85 -23.03
N HIS A 932 1.05 -2.97 -24.04
CA HIS A 932 1.43 -3.33 -25.40
C HIS A 932 2.84 -3.93 -25.48
N ASN A 933 3.84 -3.29 -24.84
CA ASN A 933 5.21 -3.83 -24.75
C ASN A 933 5.24 -5.19 -24.04
N ALA A 934 4.53 -5.35 -22.93
CA ALA A 934 4.50 -6.60 -22.18
C ALA A 934 3.80 -7.73 -22.95
N ARG A 935 2.72 -7.40 -23.69
CA ARG A 935 2.03 -8.34 -24.61
C ARG A 935 2.96 -8.79 -25.73
N TYR A 936 3.66 -7.85 -26.36
CA TYR A 936 4.63 -8.16 -27.42
C TYR A 936 5.68 -9.15 -26.92
N LEU A 937 6.26 -8.91 -25.75
CA LEU A 937 7.19 -9.85 -25.13
C LEU A 937 6.52 -11.21 -24.83
N LEU A 938 5.31 -11.22 -24.26
CA LEU A 938 4.63 -12.48 -23.93
C LEU A 938 4.38 -13.37 -25.16
N ASN A 939 4.16 -12.78 -26.33
CA ASN A 939 3.97 -13.52 -27.58
C ASN A 939 5.29 -14.03 -28.20
N ILE A 940 6.43 -13.37 -27.96
CA ILE A 940 7.76 -13.77 -28.48
C ILE A 940 8.49 -14.74 -27.57
N MET A 941 8.39 -14.54 -26.26
CA MET A 941 9.09 -15.31 -25.23
C MET A 941 8.84 -16.82 -25.22
N PRO A 942 7.74 -17.40 -25.76
CA PRO A 942 7.61 -18.85 -25.90
C PRO A 942 8.70 -19.46 -26.80
N ASN A 943 9.21 -18.69 -27.76
CA ASN A 943 10.16 -19.18 -28.76
C ASN A 943 11.61 -18.83 -28.41
N ARG A 944 11.86 -17.67 -27.77
CA ARG A 944 13.22 -17.20 -27.44
C ARG A 944 13.20 -16.35 -26.15
N ILE A 945 13.99 -16.72 -25.14
CA ILE A 945 14.21 -15.92 -23.93
C ILE A 945 15.69 -15.50 -23.90
N PRO A 946 16.00 -14.21 -24.16
CA PRO A 946 17.38 -13.74 -24.11
C PRO A 946 17.87 -13.62 -22.66
N TYR A 947 19.21 -13.61 -22.51
CA TYR A 947 19.87 -13.52 -21.22
C TYR A 947 19.47 -12.24 -20.46
N GLY A 948 19.33 -12.30 -19.14
CA GLY A 948 18.95 -11.14 -18.31
C GLY A 948 17.46 -10.75 -18.32
N VAL A 949 16.64 -11.29 -19.24
CA VAL A 949 15.20 -11.03 -19.29
C VAL A 949 14.43 -11.97 -18.36
N SER A 950 13.72 -11.40 -17.39
CA SER A 950 12.90 -12.16 -16.44
C SER A 950 11.46 -12.30 -16.95
N LYS A 951 11.07 -13.55 -17.25
CA LYS A 951 9.66 -13.88 -17.56
C LYS A 951 8.71 -13.56 -16.40
N PHE A 952 9.19 -13.66 -15.16
CA PHE A 952 8.43 -13.29 -13.97
C PHE A 952 8.05 -11.80 -14.00
N ASN A 953 9.00 -10.92 -14.31
CA ASN A 953 8.78 -9.48 -14.35
C ASN A 953 7.70 -9.11 -15.38
N VAL A 954 7.78 -9.70 -16.58
CA VAL A 954 6.79 -9.48 -17.64
C VAL A 954 5.39 -9.92 -17.20
N LEU A 955 5.25 -11.15 -16.67
CA LEU A 955 3.96 -11.65 -16.21
C LEU A 955 3.41 -10.87 -15.01
N TYR A 956 4.28 -10.43 -14.10
CA TYR A 956 3.89 -9.62 -12.95
C TYR A 956 3.35 -8.26 -13.40
N ALA A 957 4.06 -7.57 -14.31
CA ALA A 957 3.60 -6.32 -14.88
C ALA A 957 2.24 -6.46 -15.58
N ILE A 958 2.06 -7.50 -16.41
CA ILE A 958 0.77 -7.80 -17.07
C ILE A 958 -0.34 -8.03 -16.04
N SER A 959 -0.06 -8.78 -14.98
CA SER A 959 -1.07 -9.09 -13.96
C SER A 959 -1.59 -7.84 -13.24
N LYS A 960 -0.71 -6.85 -13.01
CA LYS A 960 -1.05 -5.59 -12.36
C LYS A 960 -1.75 -4.62 -13.32
N ILE A 961 -1.12 -4.35 -14.46
CA ILE A 961 -1.64 -3.42 -15.47
C ILE A 961 -2.96 -3.94 -16.07
N GLY A 962 -3.06 -5.23 -16.37
CA GLY A 962 -4.27 -5.83 -16.90
C GLY A 962 -5.44 -5.77 -15.92
N LYS A 963 -5.19 -5.84 -14.61
CA LYS A 963 -6.23 -5.64 -13.58
C LYS A 963 -6.69 -4.18 -13.51
N GLU A 964 -5.78 -3.22 -13.70
CA GLU A 964 -6.07 -1.78 -13.68
C GLU A 964 -6.87 -1.34 -14.92
N LEU A 965 -6.50 -1.82 -16.11
CA LEU A 965 -7.12 -1.46 -17.39
C LEU A 965 -8.37 -2.29 -17.75
N GLY A 966 -8.69 -3.35 -17.01
CA GLY A 966 -9.88 -4.19 -17.29
C GLY A 966 -9.64 -5.39 -18.21
N ALA A 967 -8.39 -5.71 -18.57
CA ALA A 967 -8.00 -6.95 -19.25
C ALA A 967 -7.94 -8.14 -18.26
N TYR A 968 -9.12 -8.54 -17.74
CA TYR A 968 -9.22 -9.52 -16.65
C TYR A 968 -8.86 -10.96 -17.07
N LYS A 969 -9.15 -11.38 -18.30
CA LYS A 969 -8.81 -12.71 -18.82
C LYS A 969 -7.31 -12.85 -19.00
N LEU A 970 -6.64 -11.82 -19.54
CA LEU A 970 -5.17 -11.78 -19.63
C LEU A 970 -4.50 -11.75 -18.25
N ALA A 971 -5.01 -10.94 -17.32
CA ALA A 971 -4.49 -10.86 -15.96
C ALA A 971 -4.64 -12.20 -15.22
N ARG A 972 -5.77 -12.89 -15.39
CA ARG A 972 -6.03 -14.20 -14.78
C ARG A 972 -5.09 -15.27 -15.32
N TYR A 973 -4.88 -15.32 -16.65
CA TYR A 973 -3.87 -16.19 -17.26
C TYR A 973 -2.49 -15.93 -16.65
N SER A 974 -2.12 -14.67 -16.48
CA SER A 974 -0.81 -14.28 -15.94
C SER A 974 -0.64 -14.71 -14.48
N TYR A 975 -1.65 -14.52 -13.63
CA TYR A 975 -1.64 -15.02 -12.25
C TYR A 975 -1.55 -16.54 -12.17
N ASP A 976 -2.25 -17.28 -13.04
CA ASP A 976 -2.16 -18.74 -13.09
C ASP A 976 -0.77 -19.23 -13.53
N GLN A 977 -0.08 -18.51 -14.41
CA GLN A 977 1.30 -18.81 -14.78
C GLN A 977 2.29 -18.45 -13.67
N LEU A 978 2.10 -17.31 -13.00
CA LEU A 978 2.95 -16.89 -11.87
C LEU A 978 2.89 -17.90 -10.72
N GLN A 979 1.74 -18.51 -10.45
CA GLN A 979 1.60 -19.56 -9.43
C GLN A 979 2.38 -20.84 -9.75
N LYS A 980 2.69 -21.10 -11.03
CA LYS A 980 3.52 -22.25 -11.44
C LYS A 980 5.02 -21.98 -11.29
N MET A 981 5.41 -20.73 -11.07
CA MET A 981 6.82 -20.31 -10.96
C MET A 981 7.25 -20.16 -9.50
N ARG A 982 8.56 -20.25 -9.25
CA ARG A 982 9.16 -19.85 -7.97
C ARG A 982 9.50 -18.36 -8.06
N PHE A 983 9.00 -17.56 -7.13
CA PHE A 983 9.23 -16.11 -7.08
C PHE A 983 9.74 -15.65 -5.70
N PRO A 984 10.38 -14.47 -5.60
CA PRO A 984 10.94 -13.96 -4.34
C PRO A 984 9.87 -13.76 -3.25
N PRO A 985 10.23 -13.88 -1.96
CA PRO A 985 9.27 -13.78 -0.86
C PRO A 985 8.55 -12.43 -0.79
N GLU A 986 9.20 -11.35 -1.23
CA GLU A 986 8.63 -10.00 -1.26
C GLU A 986 7.38 -9.89 -2.14
N PHE A 987 7.36 -10.58 -3.27
CA PHE A 987 6.23 -10.56 -4.21
C PHE A 987 5.14 -11.58 -3.85
N ARG A 988 5.37 -12.44 -2.86
CA ARG A 988 4.47 -13.55 -2.54
C ARG A 988 3.09 -13.10 -2.07
N ALA A 989 3.05 -12.12 -1.18
CA ALA A 989 1.78 -11.56 -0.71
C ALA A 989 0.98 -10.93 -1.87
N TYR A 990 1.65 -10.13 -2.69
CA TYR A 990 1.02 -9.42 -3.82
C TYR A 990 0.47 -10.38 -4.89
N VAL A 991 1.24 -11.40 -5.27
CA VAL A 991 0.80 -12.38 -6.28
C VAL A 991 -0.38 -13.21 -5.75
N HIS A 992 -0.35 -13.67 -4.50
CA HIS A 992 -1.46 -14.43 -3.91
C HIS A 992 -2.72 -13.57 -3.74
N GLN A 993 -2.58 -12.34 -3.23
CA GLN A 993 -3.71 -11.41 -3.08
C GLN A 993 -4.29 -11.04 -4.44
N GLY A 994 -3.45 -10.75 -5.43
CA GLY A 994 -3.84 -10.45 -6.81
C GLY A 994 -4.61 -11.60 -7.46
N ALA A 995 -4.11 -12.83 -7.30
CA ALA A 995 -4.75 -14.03 -7.83
C ALA A 995 -6.10 -14.35 -7.17
N VAL A 996 -6.30 -14.00 -5.90
CA VAL A 996 -7.63 -14.11 -5.25
C VAL A 996 -8.54 -12.98 -5.72
N ALA A 997 -8.03 -11.75 -5.81
CA ALA A 997 -8.81 -10.60 -6.24
C ALA A 997 -9.34 -10.75 -7.67
N ILE A 998 -8.54 -11.25 -8.61
CA ILE A 998 -8.95 -11.41 -10.02
C ILE A 998 -10.07 -12.44 -10.19
N ARG A 999 -10.20 -13.43 -9.29
CA ARG A 999 -11.29 -14.43 -9.32
C ARG A 999 -12.68 -13.82 -9.10
N SER A 1000 -12.75 -12.61 -8.54
CA SER A 1000 -14.00 -11.87 -8.35
C SER A 1000 -14.44 -11.09 -9.59
N LYS A 1001 -13.59 -10.99 -10.62
CA LYS A 1001 -13.82 -10.23 -11.85
C LYS A 1001 -14.32 -11.13 -12.99
N PRO A 1002 -15.03 -10.59 -14.00
CA PRO A 1002 -15.50 -11.36 -15.15
C PRO A 1002 -14.33 -11.94 -15.96
N LEU A 1003 -14.59 -12.99 -16.76
CA LEU A 1003 -13.59 -13.63 -17.62
C LEU A 1003 -13.53 -12.98 -19.02
N ASP A 1004 -13.84 -11.70 -19.09
CA ASP A 1004 -13.84 -10.92 -20.33
C ASP A 1004 -12.79 -9.82 -20.21
N ASP A 1005 -12.09 -9.57 -21.31
CA ASP A 1005 -11.20 -8.41 -21.45
C ASP A 1005 -12.02 -7.26 -22.04
N ASP A 1006 -11.65 -6.02 -21.72
CA ASP A 1006 -12.26 -4.83 -22.30
C ASP A 1006 -12.09 -4.80 -23.83
N GLU A 1007 -13.14 -4.45 -24.57
CA GLU A 1007 -13.15 -4.49 -26.04
C GLU A 1007 -12.22 -3.42 -26.63
N ASP A 1008 -12.10 -2.27 -25.96
CA ASP A 1008 -11.26 -1.14 -26.38
C ASP A 1008 -9.76 -1.48 -26.37
N LEU A 1009 -9.34 -2.50 -25.59
CA LEU A 1009 -7.95 -2.93 -25.51
C LEU A 1009 -7.56 -3.93 -26.60
N LEU A 1010 -8.53 -4.46 -27.35
CA LEU A 1010 -8.27 -5.52 -28.32
C LEU A 1010 -7.54 -4.96 -29.56
N PRO A 1011 -6.37 -5.52 -29.95
CA PRO A 1011 -5.65 -5.05 -31.12
C PRO A 1011 -6.46 -5.26 -32.40
N LEU A 1012 -6.81 -4.15 -33.04
CA LEU A 1012 -7.51 -4.14 -34.31
C LEU A 1012 -6.54 -4.47 -35.45
N CYS A 1013 -6.94 -5.37 -36.34
CA CYS A 1013 -6.24 -5.54 -37.60
C CYS A 1013 -6.73 -4.51 -38.61
N PHE A 1014 -5.87 -3.56 -39.00
CA PHE A 1014 -6.23 -2.52 -39.97
C PHE A 1014 -6.47 -3.02 -41.40
N ARG A 1015 -6.22 -4.31 -41.69
CA ARG A 1015 -6.55 -4.93 -42.97
C ARG A 1015 -7.96 -5.51 -43.02
N CYS A 1016 -8.40 -6.23 -41.97
CA CYS A 1016 -9.71 -6.91 -41.96
C CYS A 1016 -10.68 -6.37 -40.90
N SER A 1017 -10.28 -5.33 -40.16
CA SER A 1017 -11.02 -4.73 -39.04
C SER A 1017 -11.45 -5.72 -37.96
N HIS A 1018 -10.79 -6.89 -37.88
CA HIS A 1018 -11.09 -7.90 -36.88
C HIS A 1018 -10.37 -7.58 -35.57
N PRO A 1019 -11.07 -7.52 -34.42
CA PRO A 1019 -10.44 -7.38 -33.12
C PRO A 1019 -9.75 -8.71 -32.74
N ASN A 1020 -8.45 -8.67 -32.46
CA ASN A 1020 -7.68 -9.87 -32.13
C ASN A 1020 -7.64 -10.06 -30.60
N PRO A 1021 -7.64 -11.31 -30.12
CA PRO A 1021 -7.51 -11.56 -28.69
C PRO A 1021 -6.14 -11.11 -28.18
N LEU A 1022 -6.09 -10.60 -26.94
CA LEU A 1022 -4.83 -10.21 -26.29
C LEU A 1022 -3.83 -11.36 -26.12
N LEU A 1023 -4.31 -12.61 -26.15
CA LEU A 1023 -3.51 -13.83 -26.03
C LEU A 1023 -3.68 -14.70 -27.28
N SER A 1024 -2.89 -14.42 -28.32
CA SER A 1024 -2.89 -15.16 -29.59
C SER A 1024 -1.70 -16.09 -29.76
N GLY A 1025 -0.61 -15.89 -28.99
CA GLY A 1025 0.64 -16.64 -29.13
C GLY A 1025 1.38 -16.38 -30.46
N THR A 1026 0.89 -15.43 -31.26
CA THR A 1026 1.45 -15.04 -32.55
C THR A 1026 1.38 -13.52 -32.72
N ILE A 1027 2.24 -13.00 -33.59
CA ILE A 1027 2.36 -11.58 -33.92
C ILE A 1027 1.56 -11.25 -35.20
N LYS A 1028 0.70 -12.18 -35.61
CA LYS A 1028 -0.11 -12.11 -36.84
C LYS A 1028 -1.57 -12.02 -36.47
N CYS A 1029 -2.38 -11.45 -37.36
CA CYS A 1029 -3.82 -11.49 -37.22
C CYS A 1029 -4.33 -12.95 -37.22
N THR A 1030 -5.25 -13.27 -36.33
CA THR A 1030 -5.85 -14.61 -36.21
C THR A 1030 -6.80 -14.93 -37.35
N SER A 1031 -7.31 -13.92 -38.06
CA SER A 1031 -8.26 -14.08 -39.16
C SER A 1031 -7.60 -14.03 -40.53
N CYS A 1032 -6.80 -13.00 -40.84
CA CYS A 1032 -6.20 -12.80 -42.17
C CYS A 1032 -4.69 -13.10 -42.25
N HIS A 1033 -4.07 -13.53 -41.15
CA HIS A 1033 -2.63 -13.84 -41.04
C HIS A 1033 -1.67 -12.70 -41.42
N HIS A 1034 -2.17 -11.47 -41.53
CA HIS A 1034 -1.36 -10.27 -41.74
C HIS A 1034 -0.40 -10.03 -40.56
N ASN A 1035 0.85 -9.69 -40.88
CA ASN A 1035 1.86 -9.31 -39.90
C ASN A 1035 1.52 -7.94 -39.32
N PHE A 1036 1.40 -7.84 -38.00
CA PHE A 1036 1.25 -6.53 -37.38
C PHE A 1036 2.55 -5.73 -37.49
N PHE A 1037 2.44 -4.49 -37.96
CA PHE A 1037 3.49 -3.50 -37.80
C PHE A 1037 3.35 -2.85 -36.44
N PHE A 1038 4.43 -2.81 -35.68
CA PHE A 1038 4.43 -2.22 -34.34
C PHE A 1038 5.19 -0.91 -34.33
N SER A 1039 4.71 0.04 -33.52
CA SER A 1039 5.54 1.18 -33.13
C SER A 1039 6.81 0.67 -32.44
N GLY A 1040 7.96 1.23 -32.81
CA GLY A 1040 9.25 0.93 -32.20
C GLY A 1040 9.33 1.26 -30.71
N MET A 1041 8.42 2.09 -30.18
CA MET A 1041 8.39 2.48 -28.76
C MET A 1041 7.22 1.85 -27.98
N SER A 1042 5.97 2.20 -28.26
CA SER A 1042 4.82 1.67 -27.52
C SER A 1042 4.50 0.22 -27.84
N ARG A 1043 4.95 -0.30 -29.00
CA ARG A 1043 4.47 -1.56 -29.58
C ARG A 1043 2.94 -1.59 -29.75
N GLU A 1044 2.34 -0.43 -29.98
CA GLU A 1044 1.00 -0.32 -30.53
C GLU A 1044 0.99 -0.83 -31.98
N VAL A 1045 -0.13 -1.42 -32.41
CA VAL A 1045 -0.29 -1.85 -33.80
C VAL A 1045 -0.52 -0.61 -34.66
N LEU A 1046 0.34 -0.41 -35.66
CA LEU A 1046 0.24 0.72 -36.57
C LEU A 1046 -0.69 0.40 -37.75
N PRO A 1047 -1.37 1.42 -38.32
CA PRO A 1047 -2.25 1.28 -39.49
C PRO A 1047 -1.52 1.09 -40.81
N LEU A 1048 -0.48 0.25 -40.82
CA LEU A 1048 0.31 -0.06 -42.01
C LEU A 1048 -0.14 -1.39 -42.62
N VAL A 1049 -0.39 -1.40 -43.93
CA VAL A 1049 -0.71 -2.61 -44.69
C VAL A 1049 0.30 -2.80 -45.80
N GLU A 1050 0.90 -4.00 -45.86
CA GLU A 1050 1.87 -4.40 -46.88
C GLU A 1050 1.15 -4.77 -48.18
N PHE A 1051 1.71 -4.32 -49.30
CA PHE A 1051 1.22 -4.63 -50.64
C PHE A 1051 2.38 -4.96 -51.58
N HIS A 1052 2.10 -5.73 -52.63
CA HIS A 1052 3.06 -6.08 -53.67
C HIS A 1052 2.64 -5.43 -54.99
N LEU A 1053 3.63 -5.14 -55.83
CA LEU A 1053 3.40 -4.65 -57.18
C LEU A 1053 2.88 -5.77 -58.09
N GLU A 1054 2.11 -5.40 -59.10
CA GLU A 1054 1.76 -6.31 -60.19
C GLU A 1054 3.00 -6.66 -61.02
N LEU A 1055 3.03 -7.85 -61.64
CA LEU A 1055 4.21 -8.41 -62.32
C LEU A 1055 4.75 -7.54 -63.48
N ASP A 1056 3.97 -6.56 -63.94
CA ASP A 1056 4.28 -5.66 -65.06
C ASP A 1056 4.85 -4.29 -64.63
N ILE A 1057 5.16 -4.10 -63.34
CA ILE A 1057 5.68 -2.85 -62.77
C ILE A 1057 7.05 -3.10 -62.14
N ASP A 1058 8.06 -2.34 -62.56
CA ASP A 1058 9.41 -2.38 -61.97
C ASP A 1058 9.50 -1.50 -60.70
N ASP A 1059 10.38 -1.83 -59.77
CA ASP A 1059 10.49 -1.14 -58.47
C ASP A 1059 10.85 0.35 -58.63
N PHE A 1060 11.65 0.68 -59.67
CA PHE A 1060 11.98 2.05 -60.05
C PHE A 1060 10.80 2.80 -60.69
N GLU A 1061 9.98 2.10 -61.49
CA GLU A 1061 8.76 2.66 -62.07
C GLU A 1061 7.74 2.99 -60.97
N ALA A 1062 7.57 2.10 -59.99
CA ALA A 1062 6.69 2.30 -58.84
C ALA A 1062 7.13 3.50 -57.97
N GLN A 1063 8.43 3.65 -57.70
CA GLN A 1063 8.94 4.82 -56.94
C GLN A 1063 8.65 6.14 -57.66
N ARG A 1064 8.81 6.19 -58.99
CA ARG A 1064 8.50 7.39 -59.78
C ARG A 1064 7.00 7.73 -59.73
N LEU A 1065 6.14 6.71 -59.86
CA LEU A 1065 4.69 6.87 -59.81
C LEU A 1065 4.16 7.37 -58.45
N ILE A 1066 4.88 7.09 -57.35
CA ILE A 1066 4.55 7.56 -56.00
C ILE A 1066 4.99 9.01 -55.78
N ILE A 1067 6.10 9.44 -56.40
CA ILE A 1067 6.69 10.78 -56.21
C ILE A 1067 6.04 11.83 -57.14
N ASP A 1068 5.53 11.44 -58.30
CA ASP A 1068 4.84 12.32 -59.25
C ASP A 1068 3.45 12.73 -58.75
N ASP A 1069 3.39 13.78 -57.93
CA ASP A 1069 2.19 14.35 -57.30
C ASP A 1069 1.33 15.17 -58.29
N SER A 1070 0.94 14.55 -59.40
CA SER A 1070 0.09 15.18 -60.43
C SER A 1070 -1.38 14.77 -60.30
N GLY A 1071 -2.04 15.29 -59.26
CA GLY A 1071 -3.45 15.63 -59.34
C GLY A 1071 -4.40 15.03 -58.31
N VAL A 1072 -4.39 15.53 -57.07
CA VAL A 1072 -5.61 15.60 -56.23
C VAL A 1072 -5.67 16.96 -55.52
N GLY A 1073 -5.65 18.01 -56.33
CA GLY A 1073 -6.03 19.37 -55.96
C GLY A 1073 -7.37 19.75 -56.58
N ALA A 1074 -8.45 19.01 -56.31
CA ALA A 1074 -9.81 19.41 -56.70
C ALA A 1074 -10.89 18.62 -55.95
N LYS A 1075 -11.38 19.20 -54.85
CA LYS A 1075 -12.58 18.87 -54.03
C LYS A 1075 -12.25 18.57 -52.55
N ARG A 1076 -11.69 19.55 -51.84
CA ARG A 1076 -12.01 19.74 -50.41
C ARG A 1076 -12.85 21.00 -50.30
N GLN A 1077 -14.12 20.80 -49.95
CA GLN A 1077 -15.10 21.86 -49.78
C GLN A 1077 -14.61 22.90 -48.79
N GLN A 1078 -14.74 24.15 -49.22
CA GLN A 1078 -14.57 25.37 -48.48
C GLN A 1078 -15.50 25.36 -47.25
N TRP A 1079 -14.96 25.18 -46.05
CA TRP A 1079 -15.68 25.45 -44.81
C TRP A 1079 -15.66 26.95 -44.52
N ASN A 1080 -16.79 27.61 -44.78
CA ASN A 1080 -17.08 28.93 -44.23
C ASN A 1080 -17.46 28.78 -42.75
N GLU A 1081 -16.72 29.44 -41.88
CA GLU A 1081 -17.10 29.65 -40.48
C GLU A 1081 -18.30 30.59 -40.39
N ALA A 1082 -19.48 30.05 -40.09
CA ALA A 1082 -20.58 30.79 -39.48
C ALA A 1082 -21.57 29.86 -38.78
N ALA A 1083 -21.64 29.99 -37.45
CA ALA A 1083 -22.78 29.74 -36.57
C ALA A 1083 -23.41 28.34 -36.49
N GLY A 1084 -23.26 27.72 -35.31
CA GLY A 1084 -24.39 27.18 -34.54
C GLY A 1084 -25.03 25.85 -34.93
N ALA A 1085 -25.01 24.91 -33.98
CA ALA A 1085 -25.89 23.75 -33.81
C ALA A 1085 -25.71 22.57 -34.80
N GLN A 1086 -25.11 21.49 -34.30
CA GLN A 1086 -25.14 20.16 -34.92
C GLN A 1086 -26.53 19.54 -34.77
N VAL A 1087 -27.25 19.44 -35.90
CA VAL A 1087 -28.29 18.44 -36.15
C VAL A 1087 -27.76 17.59 -37.30
N MET A 1088 -27.47 16.31 -37.05
CA MET A 1088 -27.13 15.35 -38.10
C MET A 1088 -28.44 14.88 -38.77
N SER A 1089 -28.64 15.26 -40.02
CA SER A 1089 -29.57 14.58 -40.94
C SER A 1089 -28.81 13.46 -41.65
N MET A 1090 -29.36 12.25 -41.61
CA MET A 1090 -28.98 11.14 -42.50
C MET A 1090 -29.45 11.48 -43.91
N ASP A 1091 -28.53 11.56 -44.86
CA ASP A 1091 -28.78 11.27 -46.28
C ASP A 1091 -27.56 10.47 -46.78
N ASP A 1092 -27.80 9.18 -46.97
CA ASP A 1092 -26.94 8.25 -47.72
C ASP A 1092 -27.01 8.57 -49.22
N ASP A 1093 -25.90 8.29 -49.91
CA ASP A 1093 -25.72 8.11 -51.37
C ASP A 1093 -24.69 9.06 -52.03
N ALA A 1094 -23.40 8.75 -51.81
CA ALA A 1094 -22.32 9.05 -52.76
C ALA A 1094 -21.10 8.13 -52.51
N ASP A 1095 -21.08 6.97 -53.17
CA ASP A 1095 -19.91 6.09 -53.29
C ASP A 1095 -18.71 6.87 -53.86
N GLY A 1096 -17.70 7.10 -53.00
CA GLY A 1096 -16.43 7.72 -53.32
C GLY A 1096 -15.31 7.22 -52.39
N GLY A 1097 -15.31 5.92 -52.07
CA GLY A 1097 -14.28 5.29 -51.25
C GLY A 1097 -12.95 5.11 -51.99
N ASP A 1098 -11.84 5.18 -51.25
CA ASP A 1098 -10.48 4.91 -51.75
C ASP A 1098 -10.42 3.49 -52.38
N PRO A 1099 -10.00 3.35 -53.67
CA PRO A 1099 -9.90 2.06 -54.36
C PRO A 1099 -9.06 1.01 -53.62
N PHE A 1100 -8.05 1.45 -52.85
CA PHE A 1100 -7.19 0.57 -52.05
C PHE A 1100 -7.94 -0.01 -50.84
N ILE A 1101 -8.76 0.80 -50.18
CA ILE A 1101 -9.58 0.39 -49.03
C ILE A 1101 -10.74 -0.49 -49.51
N ALA A 1102 -11.35 -0.15 -50.66
CA ALA A 1102 -12.40 -0.95 -51.29
C ALA A 1102 -11.92 -2.36 -51.69
N ALA A 1103 -10.62 -2.56 -51.93
CA ALA A 1103 -10.04 -3.86 -52.22
C ALA A 1103 -10.02 -4.81 -51.01
N PHE A 1104 -10.10 -4.30 -49.77
CA PHE A 1104 -10.16 -5.14 -48.57
C PHE A 1104 -11.46 -5.93 -48.45
N SER A 1105 -12.57 -5.38 -48.97
CA SER A 1105 -13.89 -6.00 -48.99
C SER A 1105 -13.95 -7.31 -49.80
N ARG A 1106 -12.96 -7.55 -50.68
CA ARG A 1106 -12.89 -8.74 -51.53
C ARG A 1106 -12.31 -9.97 -50.82
N PHE A 1107 -11.77 -9.82 -49.61
CA PHE A 1107 -11.19 -10.93 -48.86
C PHE A 1107 -12.22 -11.53 -47.90
N GLU A 1108 -12.72 -12.73 -48.22
CA GLU A 1108 -13.54 -13.52 -47.30
C GLU A 1108 -12.70 -14.09 -46.15
N GLY A 1109 -13.14 -13.89 -44.91
CA GLY A 1109 -12.45 -14.42 -43.72
C GLY A 1109 -12.42 -15.95 -43.72
N GLY A 1110 -11.22 -16.55 -43.76
CA GLY A 1110 -11.07 -18.01 -43.66
C GLY A 1110 -9.90 -18.65 -44.43
N SER A 1111 -9.05 -17.89 -45.14
CA SER A 1111 -7.89 -18.47 -45.85
C SER A 1111 -6.77 -18.89 -44.90
N THR A 1112 -6.14 -20.04 -45.14
CA THR A 1112 -5.04 -20.58 -44.32
C THR A 1112 -3.68 -19.92 -44.59
N HIS A 1113 -3.58 -19.10 -45.64
CA HIS A 1113 -2.36 -18.44 -46.07
C HIS A 1113 -2.58 -16.94 -46.26
N TYR A 1114 -1.54 -16.17 -45.94
CA TYR A 1114 -1.49 -14.74 -46.17
C TYR A 1114 -1.24 -14.46 -47.66
N GLU A 1115 -2.16 -13.76 -48.31
CA GLU A 1115 -1.98 -13.25 -49.67
C GLU A 1115 -1.81 -11.73 -49.63
N PRO A 1116 -0.67 -11.16 -50.07
CA PRO A 1116 -0.47 -9.72 -50.12
C PRO A 1116 -1.36 -9.08 -51.19
N LEU A 1117 -1.83 -7.85 -50.94
CA LEU A 1117 -2.63 -7.10 -51.91
C LEU A 1117 -1.76 -6.75 -53.12
N ARG A 1118 -2.25 -7.02 -54.33
CA ARG A 1118 -1.60 -6.58 -55.57
C ARG A 1118 -2.16 -5.23 -55.98
N VAL A 1119 -1.28 -4.30 -56.34
CA VAL A 1119 -1.63 -2.90 -56.62
C VAL A 1119 -1.24 -2.56 -58.06
N ASP A 1120 -2.23 -2.09 -58.81
CA ASP A 1120 -2.09 -1.71 -60.22
C ASP A 1120 -1.57 -0.27 -60.37
N ARG A 1121 -1.12 0.10 -61.57
CA ARG A 1121 -0.56 1.44 -61.87
C ARG A 1121 -1.49 2.61 -61.50
N ASP A 1122 -2.81 2.43 -61.68
CA ASP A 1122 -3.81 3.47 -61.37
C ASP A 1122 -4.01 3.64 -59.86
N MET A 1123 -3.88 2.57 -59.08
CA MET A 1123 -3.93 2.66 -57.63
C MET A 1123 -2.68 3.35 -57.07
N LEU A 1124 -1.49 3.10 -57.63
CA LEU A 1124 -0.24 3.76 -57.21
C LEU A 1124 -0.29 5.28 -57.43
N LYS A 1125 -0.83 5.75 -58.56
CA LYS A 1125 -1.01 7.19 -58.83
C LYS A 1125 -2.03 7.86 -57.91
N GLY A 1126 -2.99 7.10 -57.40
CA GLY A 1126 -4.01 7.60 -56.47
C GLY A 1126 -3.55 7.71 -55.02
N MET A 1127 -2.38 7.16 -54.68
CA MET A 1127 -1.85 7.17 -53.31
C MET A 1127 -0.98 8.42 -53.08
N PRO A 1128 -1.17 9.15 -51.98
CA PRO A 1128 -0.33 10.29 -51.68
C PRO A 1128 1.05 9.82 -51.17
N SER A 1129 2.11 10.52 -51.58
CA SER A 1129 3.51 10.15 -51.34
C SER A 1129 3.90 10.08 -49.85
N ASN A 1130 3.18 10.80 -48.99
CA ASN A 1130 3.40 10.82 -47.54
C ASN A 1130 2.82 9.59 -46.80
N GLU A 1131 1.96 8.81 -47.44
CA GLU A 1131 1.32 7.62 -46.84
C GLU A 1131 2.00 6.31 -47.23
N VAL A 1132 2.91 6.30 -48.21
CA VAL A 1132 3.57 5.10 -48.73
C VAL A 1132 5.03 5.04 -48.27
N PHE A 1133 5.44 3.88 -47.76
CA PHE A 1133 6.82 3.61 -47.34
C PHE A 1133 7.39 2.42 -48.10
N PHE A 1134 8.68 2.51 -48.46
CA PHE A 1134 9.39 1.43 -49.13
C PHE A 1134 10.83 1.29 -48.62
N TRP A 1135 11.36 0.07 -48.57
CA TRP A 1135 12.74 -0.23 -48.19
C TRP A 1135 13.18 -1.59 -48.76
N VAL A 1136 14.51 -1.82 -48.79
CA VAL A 1136 15.08 -3.12 -49.16
C VAL A 1136 15.24 -3.96 -47.89
N ASP A 1137 14.59 -5.12 -47.85
CA ASP A 1137 14.73 -6.05 -46.73
C ASP A 1137 16.13 -6.69 -46.78
N PRO A 1138 16.99 -6.54 -45.74
CA PRO A 1138 18.34 -7.09 -45.76
C PRO A 1138 18.40 -8.62 -45.85
N SER A 1139 17.37 -9.33 -45.32
CA SER A 1139 17.33 -10.79 -45.29
C SER A 1139 17.03 -11.39 -46.68
N THR A 1140 16.08 -10.81 -47.42
CA THR A 1140 15.65 -11.30 -48.74
C THR A 1140 16.26 -10.53 -49.90
N GLY A 1141 16.79 -9.32 -49.66
CA GLY A 1141 17.25 -8.41 -50.70
C GLY A 1141 16.14 -7.83 -51.59
N MET A 1142 14.86 -8.08 -51.27
CA MET A 1142 13.71 -7.62 -52.07
C MET A 1142 13.13 -6.31 -51.52
N PHE A 1143 12.53 -5.51 -52.40
CA PHE A 1143 11.77 -4.32 -52.01
C PHE A 1143 10.47 -4.72 -51.31
N ARG A 1144 10.14 -4.01 -50.22
CA ARG A 1144 8.85 -4.08 -49.54
C ARG A 1144 8.15 -2.74 -49.59
N TYR A 1145 6.83 -2.78 -49.78
CA TYR A 1145 5.97 -1.60 -49.83
C TYR A 1145 4.87 -1.71 -48.78
N CYS A 1146 4.63 -0.63 -48.04
CA CYS A 1146 3.47 -0.52 -47.17
C CYS A 1146 2.80 0.85 -47.27
N ARG A 1147 1.50 0.88 -47.00
CA ARG A 1147 0.69 2.11 -46.98
C ARG A 1147 0.06 2.32 -45.61
N ASN A 1148 0.04 3.56 -45.15
CA ASN A 1148 -0.77 4.00 -44.01
C ASN A 1148 -2.24 4.15 -44.43
N VAL A 1149 -3.11 3.34 -43.85
CA VAL A 1149 -4.55 3.31 -44.18
C VAL A 1149 -5.37 4.31 -43.35
N LEU A 1150 -4.80 4.84 -42.25
CA LEU A 1150 -5.45 5.85 -41.41
C LEU A 1150 -4.58 7.12 -41.33
N PRO A 1151 -4.85 8.12 -42.20
CA PRO A 1151 -4.08 9.36 -42.24
C PRO A 1151 -4.15 10.17 -40.93
N GLU A 1152 -5.20 9.95 -40.11
CA GLU A 1152 -5.36 10.59 -38.80
C GLU A 1152 -4.27 10.16 -37.78
N MET A 1153 -3.63 9.01 -37.99
CA MET A 1153 -2.50 8.54 -37.18
C MET A 1153 -1.22 8.59 -38.03
N PRO A 1154 -0.46 9.70 -38.00
CA PRO A 1154 0.71 9.86 -38.84
C PRO A 1154 1.89 8.99 -38.34
N VAL A 1155 2.54 8.32 -39.29
CA VAL A 1155 3.66 7.39 -39.03
C VAL A 1155 4.94 7.91 -39.69
N ARG A 1156 6.09 7.71 -39.03
CA ARG A 1156 7.43 8.06 -39.53
C ARG A 1156 8.36 6.84 -39.47
N GLN A 1157 9.17 6.64 -40.51
CA GLN A 1157 10.18 5.57 -40.56
C GLN A 1157 11.59 6.13 -40.30
N CYS A 1158 12.40 5.42 -39.51
CA CYS A 1158 13.81 5.75 -39.32
C CYS A 1158 14.69 5.21 -40.47
N PRO A 1159 15.51 6.03 -41.15
CA PRO A 1159 16.30 5.59 -42.31
C PRO A 1159 17.35 4.52 -42.01
N LYS A 1160 17.97 4.53 -40.82
CA LYS A 1160 19.00 3.55 -40.44
C LYS A 1160 18.43 2.29 -39.77
N SER A 1161 17.48 2.46 -38.85
CA SER A 1161 16.92 1.31 -38.11
C SER A 1161 15.74 0.64 -38.80
N LEU A 1162 15.20 1.26 -39.87
CA LEU A 1162 14.04 0.83 -40.67
C LEU A 1162 12.74 0.62 -39.88
N ARG A 1163 12.72 0.97 -38.59
CA ARG A 1163 11.55 0.86 -37.70
C ARG A 1163 10.57 2.02 -37.91
N PHE A 1164 9.30 1.74 -37.64
CA PHE A 1164 8.20 2.70 -37.72
C PHE A 1164 7.83 3.24 -36.34
N PHE A 1165 7.45 4.50 -36.28
CA PHE A 1165 7.05 5.21 -35.06
C PHE A 1165 5.84 6.09 -35.38
N THR A 1166 4.98 6.35 -34.40
CA THR A 1166 4.04 7.47 -34.53
C THR A 1166 4.83 8.79 -34.47
N VAL A 1167 4.34 9.84 -35.12
CA VAL A 1167 5.04 11.14 -35.14
C VAL A 1167 5.20 11.69 -33.72
N ASP A 1168 4.16 11.57 -32.89
CA ASP A 1168 4.18 12.06 -31.51
C ASP A 1168 5.26 11.36 -30.65
N GLU A 1169 5.40 10.04 -30.78
CA GLU A 1169 6.44 9.28 -30.08
C GLU A 1169 7.84 9.66 -30.55
N TRP A 1170 8.01 9.80 -31.86
CA TRP A 1170 9.29 10.16 -32.46
C TRP A 1170 9.75 11.54 -31.97
N ASP A 1171 8.87 12.54 -32.05
CA ASP A 1171 9.18 13.91 -31.67
C ASP A 1171 9.45 14.01 -30.16
N LEU A 1172 8.65 13.34 -29.33
CA LEU A 1172 8.88 13.30 -27.88
C LEU A 1172 10.24 12.67 -27.53
N TYR A 1173 10.63 11.59 -28.21
CA TYR A 1173 11.92 10.95 -27.94
C TYR A 1173 13.10 11.83 -28.37
N VAL A 1174 13.03 12.41 -29.57
CA VAL A 1174 14.09 13.26 -30.10
C VAL A 1174 14.25 14.52 -29.24
N LEU A 1175 13.16 15.12 -28.78
CA LEU A 1175 13.19 16.27 -27.87
C LEU A 1175 13.82 15.94 -26.51
N THR A 1176 13.66 14.71 -26.02
CA THR A 1176 14.18 14.31 -24.71
C THR A 1176 15.65 13.88 -24.74
N HIS A 1177 16.11 13.21 -25.81
CA HIS A 1177 17.45 12.60 -25.86
C HIS A 1177 18.41 13.27 -26.85
N VAL A 1178 17.94 14.22 -27.68
CA VAL A 1178 18.74 14.94 -28.70
C VAL A 1178 19.35 14.00 -29.76
N HIS A 1179 18.90 12.75 -29.82
CA HIS A 1179 19.29 11.77 -30.81
C HIS A 1179 18.11 10.86 -31.20
N THR A 1180 18.24 10.17 -32.33
CA THR A 1180 17.19 9.26 -32.84
C THR A 1180 17.07 7.98 -32.01
N PRO A 1181 15.86 7.39 -31.89
CA PRO A 1181 15.67 6.08 -31.27
C PRO A 1181 16.46 4.99 -32.00
N PHE A 1182 17.08 4.07 -31.26
CA PHE A 1182 17.92 2.96 -31.75
C PHE A 1182 19.19 3.33 -32.53
N ALA A 1183 19.18 4.35 -33.39
CA ALA A 1183 20.36 4.70 -34.19
C ALA A 1183 21.29 5.70 -33.48
N ARG A 1184 20.80 6.40 -32.44
CA ARG A 1184 21.53 7.43 -31.66
C ARG A 1184 22.27 8.46 -32.54
N LEU A 1185 21.70 8.78 -33.69
CA LEU A 1185 22.19 9.83 -34.57
C LEU A 1185 21.62 11.18 -34.18
N ARG A 1186 22.35 12.25 -34.45
CA ARG A 1186 21.78 13.60 -34.37
C ARG A 1186 20.71 13.78 -35.45
N PRO A 1187 19.63 14.54 -35.19
CA PRO A 1187 18.53 14.74 -36.15
C PRO A 1187 19.00 15.25 -37.51
N GLU A 1188 19.99 16.16 -37.53
CA GLU A 1188 20.59 16.74 -38.75
C GLU A 1188 21.21 15.67 -39.66
N GLU A 1189 21.94 14.72 -39.07
CA GLU A 1189 22.57 13.60 -39.80
C GLU A 1189 21.51 12.60 -40.33
N SER A 1190 20.32 12.58 -39.73
CA SER A 1190 19.20 11.72 -40.10
C SER A 1190 18.42 12.28 -41.30
N GLU A 1191 18.18 13.59 -41.35
CA GLU A 1191 17.50 14.23 -42.49
C GLU A 1191 18.36 14.22 -43.76
N ASP A 1192 19.68 14.40 -43.61
CA ASP A 1192 20.66 14.29 -44.70
C ASP A 1192 20.71 12.88 -45.33
N LEU A 1193 20.45 11.83 -44.54
CA LEU A 1193 20.41 10.45 -45.04
C LEU A 1193 19.13 10.15 -45.83
N ARG A 1194 17.99 10.71 -45.40
CA ARG A 1194 16.71 10.57 -46.12
C ARG A 1194 16.74 11.35 -47.44
N THR A 1195 17.29 12.57 -47.45
CA THR A 1195 17.52 13.33 -48.68
C THR A 1195 18.58 12.68 -49.56
N LYS A 1196 19.64 12.08 -49.02
CA LYS A 1196 20.60 11.29 -49.83
C LYS A 1196 20.01 10.02 -50.42
N GLN A 1197 19.10 9.31 -49.73
CA GLN A 1197 18.37 8.19 -50.31
C GLN A 1197 17.43 8.63 -51.44
N ILE A 1198 16.79 9.80 -51.31
CA ILE A 1198 15.92 10.41 -52.33
C ILE A 1198 16.74 11.03 -53.50
N ASN A 1199 17.96 11.52 -53.24
CA ASN A 1199 18.82 12.17 -54.23
C ASN A 1199 19.75 11.19 -54.96
N ALA A 1200 20.17 10.08 -54.32
CA ALA A 1200 20.96 9.04 -54.99
C ALA A 1200 20.20 8.44 -56.19
N THR A 1201 18.87 8.47 -56.16
CA THR A 1201 17.99 8.07 -57.27
C THR A 1201 17.80 9.15 -58.34
N GLN A 1202 18.10 10.43 -58.05
CA GLN A 1202 18.14 11.48 -59.09
C GLN A 1202 19.50 11.50 -59.83
N SER A 1203 20.59 11.06 -59.21
CA SER A 1203 21.90 10.99 -59.87
C SER A 1203 22.09 9.79 -60.81
N THR A 1204 21.25 8.76 -60.72
CA THR A 1204 21.28 7.61 -61.65
C THR A 1204 20.39 7.79 -62.88
N SER A 1205 19.72 8.94 -63.03
CA SER A 1205 19.00 9.31 -64.27
C SER A 1205 19.84 10.15 -65.24
N GLU A 1206 21.13 10.40 -64.94
CA GLU A 1206 22.10 11.04 -65.85
C GLU A 1206 23.35 10.18 -66.13
N ALA A 1207 23.30 8.86 -65.86
CA ALA A 1207 24.36 7.90 -66.22
C ALA A 1207 23.83 6.81 -67.16
#